data_AF-A0A425CM45-F1
#
_entry.id   AF-A0A425CM45-F1
#
_cell.length_a   1.000
_cell.length_b   1.000
_cell.length_c   1.000
_cell.angle_alpha   90.00
_cell.angle_beta   90.00
_cell.angle_gamma   90.00
#
_symmetry.space_group_name_H-M   'P 1'
#
loop_
_entity.id
_entity.type
_entity.pdbx_description
1 polymer ?
#
loop_
_entity_poly.entity_id
_entity_poly.type
_entity_poly.pdbx_seq_one_letter_code
_entity_poly.pdbx_strand_id
1 'polypeptide(L)'
;MNTPSKTNSRFSLEYVRHLQERVRELEKEQREVKQTEVSDSARKNKRQRLEIESIAVSKNNELKQEVEMLRIQMETKSQRHQIELKERDLHLDQLRRQLKYAVTEEEETMKELKSITNEHSAEKLQLEKRVVELEAQLKLVEEKLNEWKEKALETTSQLRTQTRQSAMKIEILQDELEAAHDSSSTSSQSEDNILESKIRLLESQLRQKSIEAAHNASNLLGAQETLENAREVRELNEQIMQLQSTERKLKTELVDMIEASRSSSVLQEKLYQMNQKLQQSEKRNAQSLKRIENAMLVEDMHKEFYDYFERIVKEAKVGVSLEDLKTRPSAAIIELYKARQNAFEILFEQKGNVEIQLRRFEKQCEKLHSDLITSGNNCAKLEMQLAEVQEKMNGYNDVATHLRKTNAELIEILETYGKDLDDEAANEISSKRVGLLESSLKQSQQLIAGMELTQKSMATPAAVKKYEGRIERLEKALADAKQENVSLTKHLEKAEMELAIFEKRLGRGEFNVETTKIVHLAVNPTRELLKSKVKSDDIENLRQENEALRARLNMLTDGEDTKSTSVRIEDNLTTTTSYDTVEGLKKLNQRLKQVFGDQIRQYREAVYLLTGYKVDLKKSDGKELLRLRSVYAEHDDDELLVCMEANGSLELLESEFCSQINQRVFAYLTTCRSFPAFLSTLTLHFLIRNKQPQSIRLLTQLTRCRMFSYPCRLTQYPFLEELGLMEENHGVYNGQWFGSGDVFTSVSPVNGQSIASVRSGNKADYQKVVSAMDDAKPEWCSLPAPQRGEIVRQIGQELRNKRDALGKLIALEMGKIYVEGVGEVQEAIDICDFAVGLSRTLNGSVIPSERPGHFMMERYNPLKGHVGIITAFNFPCAVLFWNAALSLVCGNTQIWKPSESLSLTSVACTKIIADVLERNGHSGAIASLICGNGAEVGEALLHDRSMELISFTGSTEVGRHVNKVVSSRFGKTILELGGNNAMIVDKDADLEMALRATLFSAVGTAGQRCTSLRRLFLHEDIHDEFLQRLVSAYQNIKIGDPLVDGILCGPLHNTQAVEKYLDGIDSIKKQGGKILTGGKKIKGDGNFVEPTIVSIADDAEIVQKEIFAPILYALKFKTLDEAIEKNNAVPQGLSSSLFTKNQSAIFKWTGPLGSDCGIVNINIGPSGAEIGGAFGGEKETGGGRESGSDAWKQYMRRSTCTINYSKELPLAQGIDFN
;
A
#
# COMPACT_ATOMS: atom_id res chain seq x y z
N MET A 1 9.69 28.56 70.90
CA MET A 1 9.02 29.13 69.70
C MET A 1 10.07 29.06 68.59
N ASN A 2 9.97 28.30 67.50
CA ASN A 2 8.82 27.84 66.72
C ASN A 2 8.49 26.36 66.88
N THR A 3 7.20 26.08 67.03
CA THR A 3 6.58 24.75 67.03
C THR A 3 6.59 24.17 65.61
N PRO A 4 7.19 22.99 65.37
CA PRO A 4 7.07 22.32 64.06
C PRO A 4 5.70 21.68 63.92
N SER A 5 5.08 21.91 62.76
CA SER A 5 3.76 21.42 62.38
C SER A 5 3.71 19.90 62.25
N LYS A 6 2.59 19.35 62.71
CA LYS A 6 2.14 17.96 62.55
C LYS A 6 1.90 17.62 61.07
N THR A 7 2.89 17.13 60.33
CA THR A 7 2.71 16.52 58.99
C THR A 7 3.90 15.61 58.63
N ASN A 8 4.03 14.46 59.29
CA ASN A 8 5.01 13.43 58.90
C ASN A 8 4.45 12.02 59.15
N SER A 9 3.31 11.68 58.54
CA SER A 9 2.89 10.27 58.41
C SER A 9 3.51 9.68 57.14
N ARG A 10 4.78 9.27 57.23
CA ARG A 10 5.37 8.34 56.27
C ARG A 10 6.33 7.40 56.97
N PHE A 11 5.86 6.18 57.16
CA PHE A 11 6.55 5.14 57.91
C PHE A 11 7.30 4.23 56.92
N SER A 12 8.62 4.39 56.84
CA SER A 12 9.54 3.42 56.22
C SER A 12 10.16 2.52 57.29
N LEU A 13 10.63 1.33 56.91
CA LEU A 13 11.30 0.39 57.84
C LEU A 13 12.56 1.00 58.50
N GLU A 14 13.22 1.93 57.80
CA GLU A 14 14.33 2.73 58.31
C GLU A 14 13.87 3.77 59.35
N TYR A 15 12.70 4.38 59.18
CA TYR A 15 12.16 5.35 60.12
C TYR A 15 11.85 4.71 61.49
N VAL A 16 11.41 3.45 61.50
CA VAL A 16 11.16 2.68 62.73
C VAL A 16 12.48 2.34 63.45
N ARG A 17 13.54 1.95 62.73
CA ARG A 17 14.89 1.77 63.31
C ARG A 17 15.44 3.07 63.87
N HIS A 18 15.32 4.16 63.12
CA HIS A 18 15.79 5.48 63.52
C HIS A 18 15.05 6.00 64.77
N LEU A 19 13.75 5.73 64.91
CA LEU A 19 13.01 6.08 66.12
C LEU A 19 13.44 5.24 67.33
N GLN A 20 13.75 3.96 67.16
CA GLN A 20 14.25 3.10 68.23
C GLN A 20 15.66 3.51 68.70
N GLU A 21 16.53 3.92 67.78
CA GLU A 21 17.86 4.47 68.12
C GLU A 21 17.74 5.83 68.82
N ARG A 22 16.87 6.72 68.34
CA ARG A 22 16.66 8.04 68.94
C ARG A 22 16.11 7.97 70.36
N VAL A 23 15.26 6.98 70.66
CA VAL A 23 14.76 6.75 72.03
C VAL A 23 15.91 6.35 72.97
N ARG A 24 16.87 5.52 72.53
CA ARG A 24 18.04 5.14 73.33
C ARG A 24 19.01 6.30 73.55
N GLU A 25 19.18 7.18 72.56
CA GLU A 25 20.01 8.39 72.68
C GLU A 25 19.44 9.39 73.69
N LEU A 26 18.13 9.62 73.64
CA LEU A 26 17.46 10.56 74.55
C LEU A 26 17.49 10.08 76.01
N GLU A 27 17.43 8.77 76.25
CA GLU A 27 17.62 8.19 77.60
C GLU A 27 19.04 8.37 78.13
N LYS A 28 20.04 8.51 77.24
CA LYS A 28 21.44 8.76 77.59
C LYS A 28 21.70 10.24 77.87
N GLU A 29 21.19 11.15 77.04
CA GLU A 29 21.27 12.60 77.23
C GLU A 29 20.60 13.05 78.55
N GLN A 30 19.49 12.42 78.94
CA GLN A 30 18.79 12.73 80.19
C GLN A 30 19.60 12.36 81.45
N ARG A 31 20.52 11.40 81.36
CA ARG A 31 21.44 11.03 82.45
C ARG A 31 22.61 12.02 82.57
N GLU A 32 23.08 12.55 81.45
CA GLU A 32 24.22 13.50 81.40
C GLU A 32 23.82 14.92 81.86
N VAL A 33 22.60 15.37 81.55
CA VAL A 33 22.08 16.70 81.95
C VAL A 33 21.81 16.82 83.45
N LYS A 34 21.63 15.71 84.18
CA LYS A 34 21.49 15.71 85.64
C LYS A 34 22.83 15.93 86.39
N GLN A 35 23.99 15.87 85.73
CA GLN A 35 25.31 15.91 86.39
C GLN A 35 26.05 17.26 86.28
N THR A 36 25.51 18.28 85.61
CA THR A 36 26.18 19.59 85.47
C THR A 36 25.28 20.73 85.95
N GLU A 37 25.38 21.04 87.25
CA GLU A 37 24.84 22.26 87.88
C GLU A 37 25.94 23.30 88.15
N VAL A 38 25.50 24.57 88.29
CA VAL A 38 26.16 25.74 88.89
C VAL A 38 26.98 26.66 87.96
N SER A 39 26.34 27.70 87.41
CA SER A 39 26.55 29.12 87.79
C SER A 39 25.86 30.10 86.83
N ASP A 40 25.68 31.32 87.32
CA ASP A 40 24.65 32.31 86.97
C ASP A 40 24.81 33.04 85.63
N SER A 41 23.79 32.96 84.78
CA SER A 41 22.91 34.11 84.46
C SER A 41 21.76 33.66 83.53
N ALA A 42 20.72 34.49 83.46
CA ALA A 42 19.51 34.36 82.64
C ALA A 42 18.39 33.45 83.19
N ARG A 43 17.85 33.90 84.34
CA ARG A 43 16.51 33.63 84.91
C ARG A 43 15.31 33.97 83.99
N LYS A 44 15.38 33.72 82.68
CA LYS A 44 14.26 33.89 81.72
C LYS A 44 13.67 32.59 81.15
N ASN A 45 14.24 31.42 81.45
CA ASN A 45 13.90 30.15 80.79
C ASN A 45 13.44 29.00 81.71
N LYS A 46 12.89 29.26 82.91
CA LYS A 46 12.41 28.16 83.80
C LYS A 46 11.00 27.66 83.47
N ARG A 47 10.10 28.53 82.99
CA ARG A 47 8.70 28.17 82.66
C ARG A 47 8.59 27.41 81.34
N GLN A 48 9.38 27.78 80.34
CA GLN A 48 9.45 27.06 79.06
C GLN A 48 10.05 25.65 79.20
N ARG A 49 10.96 25.41 80.15
CA ARG A 49 11.62 24.10 80.32
C ARG A 49 10.66 23.02 80.82
N LEU A 50 9.84 23.32 81.82
CA LEU A 50 8.85 22.37 82.38
C LEU A 50 7.71 22.06 81.40
N GLU A 51 7.35 23.01 80.55
CA GLU A 51 6.34 22.84 79.51
C GLU A 51 6.85 21.93 78.37
N ILE A 52 8.13 22.06 78.00
CA ILE A 52 8.77 21.20 77.00
C ILE A 52 8.89 19.74 77.49
N GLU A 53 9.20 19.54 78.78
CA GLU A 53 9.36 18.20 79.36
C GLU A 53 8.02 17.43 79.45
N SER A 54 6.94 18.10 79.84
CA SER A 54 5.59 17.53 79.85
C SER A 54 5.10 17.16 78.44
N ILE A 55 5.38 18.02 77.45
CA ILE A 55 5.01 17.79 76.05
C ILE A 55 5.82 16.61 75.47
N ALA A 56 7.08 16.43 75.86
CA ALA A 56 7.93 15.34 75.38
C ALA A 56 7.46 13.95 75.87
N VAL A 57 7.01 13.85 77.13
CA VAL A 57 6.51 12.58 77.70
C VAL A 57 5.18 12.18 77.05
N SER A 58 4.28 13.14 76.84
CA SER A 58 3.00 12.90 76.14
C SER A 58 3.23 12.40 74.71
N LYS A 59 4.16 13.02 73.98
CA LYS A 59 4.50 12.62 72.60
C LYS A 59 5.14 11.25 72.49
N ASN A 60 5.95 10.84 73.48
CA ASN A 60 6.60 9.53 73.48
C ASN A 60 5.58 8.39 73.67
N ASN A 61 4.57 8.60 74.51
CA ASN A 61 3.48 7.64 74.69
C ASN A 61 2.54 7.56 73.47
N GLU A 62 2.22 8.70 72.84
CA GLU A 62 1.46 8.73 71.57
C GLU A 62 2.19 7.97 70.45
N LEU A 63 3.51 8.18 70.31
CA LEU A 63 4.33 7.49 69.30
C LEU A 63 4.37 5.98 69.50
N LYS A 64 4.42 5.49 70.75
CA LYS A 64 4.38 4.04 71.03
C LYS A 64 3.06 3.39 70.64
N GLN A 65 1.93 4.06 70.87
CA GLN A 65 0.61 3.57 70.46
C GLN A 65 0.43 3.60 68.93
N GLU A 66 0.98 4.62 68.28
CA GLU A 66 0.92 4.77 66.82
C GLU A 66 1.74 3.67 66.10
N VAL A 67 2.90 3.30 66.64
CA VAL A 67 3.74 2.20 66.10
C VAL A 67 3.02 0.84 66.17
N GLU A 68 2.33 0.55 67.27
CA GLU A 68 1.62 -0.73 67.44
C GLU A 68 0.41 -0.85 66.50
N MET A 69 -0.37 0.24 66.35
CA MET A 69 -1.50 0.31 65.41
C MET A 69 -1.08 0.12 63.96
N LEU A 70 0.07 0.68 63.57
CA LEU A 70 0.60 0.55 62.21
C LEU A 70 1.09 -0.87 61.89
N ARG A 71 1.62 -1.57 62.90
CA ARG A 71 2.05 -2.96 62.76
C ARG A 71 0.87 -3.89 62.45
N ILE A 72 -0.23 -3.72 63.19
CA ILE A 72 -1.49 -4.45 62.98
C ILE A 72 -2.09 -4.13 61.60
N GLN A 73 -2.09 -2.87 61.16
CA GLN A 73 -2.59 -2.48 59.84
C GLN A 73 -1.80 -3.09 58.68
N MET A 74 -0.47 -3.24 58.84
CA MET A 74 0.38 -3.86 57.82
C MET A 74 0.13 -5.37 57.70
N GLU A 75 0.04 -6.08 58.83
CA GLU A 75 -0.27 -7.52 58.83
C GLU A 75 -1.65 -7.79 58.23
N THR A 76 -2.65 -6.96 58.56
CA THR A 76 -4.02 -7.09 58.03
C THR A 76 -4.07 -6.89 56.51
N LYS A 77 -3.28 -5.95 55.96
CA LYS A 77 -3.22 -5.72 54.50
C LYS A 77 -2.50 -6.84 53.75
N SER A 78 -1.43 -7.38 54.32
CA SER A 78 -0.70 -8.53 53.74
C SER A 78 -1.57 -9.78 53.71
N GLN A 79 -2.30 -10.05 54.80
CA GLN A 79 -3.24 -11.18 54.86
C GLN A 79 -4.39 -11.03 53.87
N ARG A 80 -4.97 -9.82 53.71
CA ARG A 80 -5.99 -9.56 52.69
C ARG A 80 -5.51 -9.87 51.28
N HIS A 81 -4.30 -9.46 50.93
CA HIS A 81 -3.75 -9.71 49.61
C HIS A 81 -3.50 -11.21 49.33
N GLN A 82 -3.04 -11.96 50.34
CA GLN A 82 -2.91 -13.42 50.21
C GLN A 82 -4.25 -14.14 50.10
N ILE A 83 -5.30 -13.64 50.75
CA ILE A 83 -6.66 -14.16 50.63
C ILE A 83 -7.20 -13.90 49.21
N GLU A 84 -7.03 -12.69 48.67
CA GLU A 84 -7.44 -12.35 47.29
C GLU A 84 -6.76 -13.22 46.23
N LEU A 85 -5.47 -13.52 46.38
CA LEU A 85 -4.74 -14.42 45.46
C LEU A 85 -5.29 -15.84 45.52
N LYS A 86 -5.54 -16.38 46.73
CA LYS A 86 -6.11 -17.72 46.88
C LYS A 86 -7.55 -17.83 46.38
N GLU A 87 -8.36 -16.79 46.57
CA GLU A 87 -9.73 -16.73 46.03
C GLU A 87 -9.73 -16.71 44.49
N ARG A 88 -8.76 -16.02 43.90
CA ARG A 88 -8.60 -15.94 42.44
C ARG A 88 -8.14 -17.27 41.83
N ASP A 89 -7.21 -17.97 42.48
CA ASP A 89 -6.77 -19.31 42.05
C ASP A 89 -7.90 -20.34 42.16
N LEU A 90 -8.67 -20.29 43.26
CA LEU A 90 -9.85 -21.15 43.44
C LEU A 90 -10.91 -20.90 42.36
N HIS A 91 -11.09 -19.63 41.97
CA HIS A 91 -12.03 -19.24 40.91
C HIS A 91 -11.58 -19.76 39.53
N LEU A 92 -10.28 -19.69 39.22
CA LEU A 92 -9.72 -20.23 37.98
C LEU A 92 -9.89 -21.76 37.90
N ASP A 93 -9.69 -22.47 38.99
CA ASP A 93 -9.88 -23.93 39.04
C ASP A 93 -11.34 -24.34 38.89
N GLN A 94 -12.29 -23.56 39.46
CA GLN A 94 -13.72 -23.77 39.24
C GLN A 94 -14.11 -23.58 37.77
N LEU A 95 -13.60 -22.54 37.12
CA LEU A 95 -13.85 -22.25 35.70
C LEU A 95 -13.26 -23.35 34.79
N ARG A 96 -12.06 -23.85 35.10
CA ARG A 96 -11.44 -24.96 34.35
C ARG A 96 -12.25 -26.26 34.45
N ARG A 97 -12.80 -26.57 35.63
CA ARG A 97 -13.67 -27.75 35.81
C ARG A 97 -14.99 -27.60 35.05
N GLN A 98 -15.62 -26.42 35.11
CA GLN A 98 -16.85 -26.14 34.37
C GLN A 98 -16.66 -26.27 32.86
N LEU A 99 -15.52 -25.78 32.33
CA LEU A 99 -15.19 -25.93 30.92
C LEU A 99 -15.00 -27.40 30.53
N LYS A 100 -14.33 -28.20 31.37
CA LYS A 100 -14.11 -29.62 31.10
C LYS A 100 -15.42 -30.41 31.00
N TYR A 101 -16.37 -30.15 31.89
CA TYR A 101 -17.70 -30.78 31.85
C TYR A 101 -18.51 -30.36 30.62
N ALA A 102 -18.48 -29.08 30.27
CA ALA A 102 -19.22 -28.57 29.11
C ALA A 102 -18.68 -29.10 27.77
N VAL A 103 -17.36 -29.33 27.67
CA VAL A 103 -16.74 -29.96 26.49
C VAL A 103 -17.16 -31.44 26.36
N THR A 104 -17.30 -32.16 27.48
CA THR A 104 -17.73 -33.57 27.43
C THR A 104 -19.19 -33.71 27.01
N GLU A 105 -20.07 -32.81 27.48
CA GLU A 105 -21.48 -32.75 27.08
C GLU A 105 -21.64 -32.40 25.57
N GLU A 106 -20.76 -31.55 25.04
CA GLU A 106 -20.71 -31.19 23.62
C GLU A 106 -20.28 -32.38 22.73
N GLU A 107 -19.30 -33.17 23.18
CA GLU A 107 -18.85 -34.36 22.45
C GLU A 107 -19.89 -35.48 22.40
N GLU A 108 -20.65 -35.70 23.49
CA GLU A 108 -21.71 -36.71 23.52
C GLU A 108 -22.89 -36.31 22.63
N THR A 109 -23.32 -35.06 22.69
CA THR A 109 -24.42 -34.55 21.84
C THR A 109 -24.05 -34.56 20.35
N MET A 110 -22.79 -34.29 20.00
CA MET A 110 -22.32 -34.39 18.61
C MET A 110 -22.27 -35.83 18.09
N LYS A 111 -21.98 -36.81 18.96
CA LYS A 111 -21.99 -38.25 18.59
C LYS A 111 -23.40 -38.74 18.28
N GLU A 112 -24.38 -38.38 19.11
CA GLU A 112 -25.79 -38.74 18.87
C GLU A 112 -26.32 -38.12 17.56
N LEU A 113 -25.98 -36.86 17.28
CA LEU A 113 -26.39 -36.17 16.05
C LEU A 113 -25.84 -36.87 14.79
N LYS A 114 -24.58 -37.33 14.85
CA LYS A 114 -23.96 -38.08 13.75
C LYS A 114 -24.62 -39.44 13.50
N SER A 115 -25.01 -40.15 14.55
CA SER A 115 -25.68 -41.45 14.42
C SER A 115 -27.00 -41.34 13.66
N ILE A 116 -27.85 -40.38 14.06
CA ILE A 116 -29.18 -40.17 13.46
C ILE A 116 -29.06 -39.69 12.00
N THR A 117 -28.08 -38.84 11.71
CA THR A 117 -27.86 -38.33 10.34
C THR A 117 -27.39 -39.44 9.39
N ASN A 118 -26.57 -40.38 9.90
CA ASN A 118 -26.05 -41.49 9.10
C ASN A 118 -27.13 -42.52 8.76
N GLU A 119 -28.03 -42.84 9.70
CA GLU A 119 -29.16 -43.76 9.46
C GLU A 119 -30.10 -43.21 8.37
N HIS A 120 -30.46 -41.92 8.46
CA HIS A 120 -31.35 -41.29 7.48
C HIS A 120 -30.71 -41.18 6.08
N SER A 121 -29.39 -40.97 6.02
CA SER A 121 -28.64 -40.93 4.76
C SER A 121 -28.56 -42.30 4.08
N ALA A 122 -28.52 -43.38 4.87
CA ALA A 122 -28.47 -44.74 4.35
C ALA A 122 -29.81 -45.18 3.71
N GLU A 123 -30.94 -44.83 4.32
CA GLU A 123 -32.28 -45.14 3.77
C GLU A 123 -32.55 -44.38 2.46
N LYS A 124 -32.16 -43.10 2.40
CA LYS A 124 -32.26 -42.29 1.16
C LYS A 124 -31.47 -42.93 0.01
N LEU A 125 -30.24 -43.36 0.28
CA LEU A 125 -29.37 -43.98 -0.73
C LEU A 125 -29.93 -45.31 -1.26
N GLN A 126 -30.64 -46.08 -0.43
CA GLN A 126 -31.29 -47.32 -0.88
C GLN A 126 -32.45 -47.05 -1.83
N LEU A 127 -33.27 -46.02 -1.58
CA LEU A 127 -34.38 -45.65 -2.45
C LEU A 127 -33.91 -45.07 -3.79
N GLU A 128 -32.87 -44.21 -3.77
CA GLU A 128 -32.29 -43.67 -5.00
C GLU A 128 -31.75 -44.77 -5.92
N LYS A 129 -31.07 -45.80 -5.36
CA LYS A 129 -30.62 -46.95 -6.14
C LYS A 129 -31.78 -47.71 -6.79
N ARG A 130 -32.90 -47.88 -6.08
CA ARG A 130 -34.05 -48.63 -6.58
C ARG A 130 -34.79 -47.89 -7.71
N VAL A 131 -34.83 -46.56 -7.67
CA VAL A 131 -35.38 -45.73 -8.76
C VAL A 131 -34.53 -45.89 -10.02
N VAL A 132 -33.20 -45.83 -9.90
CA VAL A 132 -32.28 -46.01 -11.05
C VAL A 132 -32.42 -47.40 -11.68
N GLU A 133 -32.56 -48.45 -10.87
CA GLU A 133 -32.81 -49.81 -11.38
C GLU A 133 -34.11 -49.92 -12.19
N LEU A 134 -35.17 -49.24 -11.77
CA LEU A 134 -36.45 -49.25 -12.47
C LEU A 134 -36.42 -48.44 -13.78
N GLU A 135 -35.74 -47.31 -13.80
CA GLU A 135 -35.52 -46.51 -15.02
C GLU A 135 -34.75 -47.34 -16.08
N ALA A 136 -33.75 -48.11 -15.66
CA ALA A 136 -33.02 -49.01 -16.55
C ALA A 136 -33.90 -50.14 -17.11
N GLN A 137 -34.79 -50.71 -16.29
CA GLN A 137 -35.74 -51.73 -16.74
C GLN A 137 -36.78 -51.16 -17.71
N LEU A 138 -37.28 -49.94 -17.46
CA LEU A 138 -38.22 -49.26 -18.34
C LEU A 138 -37.63 -49.08 -19.74
N LYS A 139 -36.39 -48.58 -19.81
CA LYS A 139 -35.68 -48.33 -21.06
C LYS A 139 -35.53 -49.61 -21.90
N LEU A 140 -35.20 -50.73 -21.27
CA LEU A 140 -35.06 -52.02 -21.96
C LEU A 140 -36.39 -52.50 -22.58
N VAL A 141 -37.51 -52.27 -21.91
CA VAL A 141 -38.85 -52.66 -22.43
C VAL A 141 -39.28 -51.74 -23.57
N GLU A 142 -39.00 -50.43 -23.47
CA GLU A 142 -39.26 -49.47 -24.54
C GLU A 142 -38.45 -49.75 -25.81
N GLU A 143 -37.17 -50.14 -25.67
CA GLU A 143 -36.31 -50.53 -26.79
C GLU A 143 -36.87 -51.75 -27.55
N LYS A 144 -37.34 -52.78 -26.82
CA LYS A 144 -37.97 -53.96 -27.43
C LYS A 144 -39.26 -53.63 -28.19
N LEU A 145 -40.07 -52.73 -27.64
CA LEU A 145 -41.29 -52.27 -28.30
C LEU A 145 -40.98 -51.52 -29.60
N ASN A 146 -39.93 -50.70 -29.62
CA ASN A 146 -39.51 -49.97 -30.81
C ASN A 146 -38.95 -50.92 -31.89
N GLU A 147 -38.15 -51.92 -31.51
CA GLU A 147 -37.65 -52.93 -32.46
C GLU A 147 -38.79 -53.70 -33.13
N TRP A 148 -39.84 -54.04 -32.36
CA TRP A 148 -41.02 -54.71 -32.91
C TRP A 148 -41.78 -53.81 -33.90
N LYS A 149 -41.97 -52.52 -33.55
CA LYS A 149 -42.62 -51.54 -34.44
C LYS A 149 -41.86 -51.37 -35.75
N GLU A 150 -40.53 -51.34 -35.71
CA GLU A 150 -39.70 -51.24 -36.92
C GLU A 150 -39.86 -52.46 -37.84
N LYS A 151 -39.78 -53.68 -37.29
CA LYS A 151 -39.99 -54.92 -38.06
C LYS A 151 -41.38 -54.99 -38.70
N ALA A 152 -42.40 -54.54 -37.97
CA ALA A 152 -43.76 -54.51 -38.46
C ALA A 152 -43.95 -53.46 -39.59
N LEU A 153 -43.31 -52.30 -39.47
CA LEU A 153 -43.30 -51.26 -40.49
C LEU A 153 -42.58 -51.73 -41.77
N GLU A 154 -41.46 -52.43 -41.62
CA GLU A 154 -40.68 -52.98 -42.74
C GLU A 154 -41.48 -54.03 -43.52
N THR A 155 -42.14 -54.95 -42.81
CA THR A 155 -43.00 -55.98 -43.43
C THR A 155 -44.17 -55.34 -44.21
N THR A 156 -44.80 -54.30 -43.62
CA THR A 156 -45.87 -53.54 -44.28
C THR A 156 -45.37 -52.82 -45.54
N SER A 157 -44.16 -52.27 -45.50
CA SER A 157 -43.52 -51.60 -46.64
C SER A 157 -43.24 -52.57 -47.80
N GLN A 158 -42.76 -53.78 -47.50
CA GLN A 158 -42.52 -54.82 -48.50
C GLN A 158 -43.82 -55.25 -49.21
N LEU A 159 -44.89 -55.50 -48.46
CA LEU A 159 -46.22 -55.83 -49.01
C LEU A 159 -46.79 -54.71 -49.88
N ARG A 160 -46.63 -53.44 -49.50
CA ARG A 160 -47.04 -52.29 -50.32
C ARG A 160 -46.29 -52.24 -51.65
N THR A 161 -44.99 -52.56 -51.65
CA THR A 161 -44.16 -52.57 -52.84
C THR A 161 -44.59 -53.68 -53.81
N GLN A 162 -44.85 -54.88 -53.31
CA GLN A 162 -45.35 -56.00 -54.12
C GLN A 162 -46.74 -55.71 -54.70
N THR A 163 -47.61 -55.04 -53.93
CA THR A 163 -48.94 -54.61 -54.41
C THR A 163 -48.83 -53.61 -55.56
N ARG A 164 -47.94 -52.61 -55.45
CA ARG A 164 -47.67 -51.65 -56.54
C ARG A 164 -47.11 -52.32 -57.79
N GLN A 165 -46.15 -53.23 -57.64
CA GLN A 165 -45.59 -53.98 -58.77
C GLN A 165 -46.66 -54.82 -59.48
N SER A 166 -47.56 -55.44 -58.72
CA SER A 166 -48.67 -56.22 -59.27
C SER A 166 -49.65 -55.33 -60.03
N ALA A 167 -49.98 -54.15 -59.50
CA ALA A 167 -50.86 -53.18 -60.17
C ALA A 167 -50.27 -52.68 -61.50
N MET A 168 -49.00 -52.30 -61.52
CA MET A 168 -48.31 -51.86 -62.75
C MET A 168 -48.28 -52.96 -63.82
N LYS A 169 -48.11 -54.22 -63.41
CA LYS A 169 -48.07 -55.36 -64.34
C LYS A 169 -49.45 -55.69 -64.91
N ILE A 170 -50.51 -55.46 -64.15
CA ILE A 170 -51.90 -55.55 -64.61
C ILE A 170 -52.16 -54.48 -65.68
N GLU A 171 -51.73 -53.24 -65.44
CA GLU A 171 -51.89 -52.12 -66.38
C GLU A 171 -51.20 -52.41 -67.72
N ILE A 172 -49.94 -52.87 -67.69
CA ILE A 172 -49.21 -53.26 -68.92
C ILE A 172 -49.95 -54.40 -69.66
N LEU A 173 -50.46 -55.40 -68.94
CA LEU A 173 -51.21 -56.50 -69.57
C LEU A 173 -52.55 -56.05 -70.14
N GLN A 174 -53.18 -55.00 -69.58
CA GLN A 174 -54.39 -54.40 -70.13
C GLN A 174 -54.08 -53.65 -71.43
N ASP A 175 -53.02 -52.85 -71.45
CA ASP A 175 -52.58 -52.11 -72.64
C ASP A 175 -52.20 -53.07 -73.78
N GLU A 176 -51.48 -54.16 -73.48
CA GLU A 176 -51.13 -55.20 -74.46
C GLU A 176 -52.36 -55.95 -74.99
N LEU A 177 -53.36 -56.17 -74.13
CA LEU A 177 -54.62 -56.80 -74.51
C LEU A 177 -55.45 -55.89 -75.42
N GLU A 178 -55.55 -54.59 -75.12
CA GLU A 178 -56.21 -53.60 -75.98
C GLU A 178 -55.53 -53.51 -77.35
N ALA A 179 -54.21 -53.42 -77.38
CA ALA A 179 -53.46 -53.39 -78.63
C ALA A 179 -53.66 -54.67 -79.47
N ALA A 180 -53.78 -55.84 -78.82
CA ALA A 180 -54.08 -57.09 -79.49
C ALA A 180 -55.51 -57.14 -80.04
N HIS A 181 -56.50 -56.60 -79.32
CA HIS A 181 -57.87 -56.48 -79.81
C HIS A 181 -57.99 -55.56 -81.02
N ASP A 182 -57.31 -54.41 -81.00
CA ASP A 182 -57.30 -53.47 -82.13
C ASP A 182 -56.68 -54.12 -83.38
N SER A 183 -55.60 -54.89 -83.21
CA SER A 183 -54.93 -55.63 -84.28
C SER A 183 -55.80 -56.76 -84.87
N SER A 184 -56.69 -57.37 -84.08
CA SER A 184 -57.64 -58.39 -84.53
C SER A 184 -58.72 -57.84 -85.46
N SER A 185 -59.04 -56.55 -85.35
CA SER A 185 -60.12 -55.94 -86.14
C SER A 185 -59.75 -55.66 -87.61
N THR A 186 -58.48 -55.86 -87.99
CA THR A 186 -57.92 -55.48 -89.31
C THR A 186 -57.28 -56.63 -90.10
N SER A 187 -57.39 -57.88 -89.62
CA SER A 187 -56.67 -59.05 -90.15
C SER A 187 -57.53 -60.01 -91.00
N SER A 188 -56.88 -60.91 -91.77
CA SER A 188 -57.55 -61.88 -92.67
C SER A 188 -57.77 -63.25 -92.01
N GLN A 189 -58.78 -64.01 -92.47
CA GLN A 189 -59.37 -65.18 -91.79
C GLN A 189 -58.43 -66.30 -91.26
N SER A 190 -57.15 -66.38 -91.68
CA SER A 190 -56.19 -67.35 -91.11
C SER A 190 -55.30 -66.79 -89.98
N GLU A 191 -55.12 -65.47 -89.91
CA GLU A 191 -54.35 -64.80 -88.83
C GLU A 191 -55.19 -64.59 -87.57
N ASP A 192 -56.52 -64.48 -87.73
CA ASP A 192 -57.47 -64.29 -86.63
C ASP A 192 -57.42 -65.41 -85.57
N ASN A 193 -57.26 -66.68 -85.97
CA ASN A 193 -57.22 -67.80 -85.01
C ASN A 193 -56.00 -67.76 -84.07
N ILE A 194 -54.86 -67.25 -84.56
CA ILE A 194 -53.63 -67.10 -83.75
C ILE A 194 -53.76 -65.89 -82.83
N LEU A 195 -54.31 -64.78 -83.33
CA LEU A 195 -54.55 -63.59 -82.52
C LEU A 195 -55.57 -63.85 -81.41
N GLU A 196 -56.66 -64.55 -81.72
CA GLU A 196 -57.69 -64.90 -80.75
C GLU A 196 -57.13 -65.81 -79.63
N SER A 197 -56.21 -66.71 -79.97
CA SER A 197 -55.50 -67.54 -78.99
C SER A 197 -54.58 -66.70 -78.08
N LYS A 198 -53.92 -65.67 -78.63
CA LYS A 198 -53.06 -64.74 -77.88
C LYS A 198 -53.88 -63.84 -76.95
N ILE A 199 -55.02 -63.34 -77.41
CA ILE A 199 -55.98 -62.57 -76.60
C ILE A 199 -56.47 -63.40 -75.41
N ARG A 200 -56.92 -64.65 -75.64
CA ARG A 200 -57.36 -65.55 -74.54
C ARG A 200 -56.25 -65.82 -73.53
N LEU A 201 -55.00 -65.93 -73.98
CA LEU A 201 -53.85 -66.11 -73.08
C LEU A 201 -53.60 -64.85 -72.23
N LEU A 202 -53.63 -63.66 -72.83
CA LEU A 202 -53.46 -62.39 -72.12
C LEU A 202 -54.61 -62.15 -71.13
N GLU A 203 -55.86 -62.43 -71.49
CA GLU A 203 -57.00 -62.38 -70.58
C GLU A 203 -56.85 -63.33 -69.37
N SER A 204 -56.33 -64.54 -69.62
CA SER A 204 -56.05 -65.50 -68.56
C SER A 204 -54.94 -65.02 -67.62
N GLN A 205 -53.85 -64.46 -68.18
CA GLN A 205 -52.74 -63.92 -67.40
C GLN A 205 -53.16 -62.70 -66.58
N LEU A 206 -53.97 -61.82 -67.17
CA LEU A 206 -54.53 -60.66 -66.51
C LEU A 206 -55.43 -61.09 -65.34
N ARG A 207 -56.36 -62.03 -65.55
CA ARG A 207 -57.19 -62.56 -64.45
C ARG A 207 -56.36 -63.15 -63.32
N GLN A 208 -55.33 -63.93 -63.65
CA GLN A 208 -54.47 -64.54 -62.64
C GLN A 208 -53.74 -63.47 -61.82
N LYS A 209 -53.18 -62.44 -62.47
CA LYS A 209 -52.49 -61.35 -61.78
C LYS A 209 -53.43 -60.45 -60.99
N SER A 210 -54.65 -60.20 -61.46
CA SER A 210 -55.67 -59.46 -60.71
C SER A 210 -56.09 -60.20 -59.43
N ILE A 211 -56.21 -61.53 -59.47
CA ILE A 211 -56.50 -62.34 -58.26
C ILE A 211 -55.33 -62.25 -57.27
N GLU A 212 -54.09 -62.35 -57.76
CA GLU A 212 -52.89 -62.25 -56.93
C GLU A 212 -52.76 -60.86 -56.28
N ALA A 213 -53.07 -59.80 -57.02
CA ALA A 213 -53.10 -58.43 -56.48
C ALA A 213 -54.19 -58.24 -55.43
N ALA A 214 -55.39 -58.79 -55.64
CA ALA A 214 -56.49 -58.75 -54.67
C ALA A 214 -56.13 -59.51 -53.38
N HIS A 215 -55.46 -60.66 -53.50
CA HIS A 215 -54.98 -61.42 -52.36
C HIS A 215 -53.91 -60.65 -51.56
N ASN A 216 -52.94 -60.03 -52.25
CA ASN A 216 -51.92 -59.21 -51.60
C ASN A 216 -52.50 -57.97 -50.90
N ALA A 217 -53.51 -57.33 -51.49
CA ALA A 217 -54.22 -56.21 -50.86
C ALA A 217 -54.98 -56.65 -49.60
N SER A 218 -55.65 -57.82 -49.64
CA SER A 218 -56.30 -58.39 -48.46
C SER A 218 -55.31 -58.74 -47.35
N ASN A 219 -54.14 -59.30 -47.71
CA ASN A 219 -53.09 -59.62 -46.74
C ASN A 219 -52.48 -58.36 -46.12
N LEU A 220 -52.33 -57.27 -46.89
CA LEU A 220 -51.88 -55.98 -46.37
C LEU A 220 -52.90 -55.41 -45.35
N LEU A 221 -54.20 -55.49 -45.66
CA LEU A 221 -55.25 -55.01 -44.75
C LEU A 221 -55.27 -55.83 -43.44
N GLY A 222 -55.16 -57.16 -43.55
CA GLY A 222 -55.07 -58.05 -42.39
C GLY A 222 -53.79 -57.84 -41.56
N ALA A 223 -52.66 -57.57 -42.22
CA ALA A 223 -51.41 -57.23 -41.53
C ALA A 223 -51.53 -55.89 -40.77
N GLN A 224 -52.23 -54.89 -41.33
CA GLN A 224 -52.50 -53.62 -40.65
C GLN A 224 -53.43 -53.78 -39.43
N GLU A 225 -54.50 -54.57 -39.54
CA GLU A 225 -55.36 -54.88 -38.38
C GLU A 225 -54.62 -55.69 -37.30
N THR A 226 -53.69 -56.57 -37.69
CA THR A 226 -52.85 -57.33 -36.74
C THR A 226 -51.86 -56.41 -36.02
N LEU A 227 -51.33 -55.39 -36.69
CA LEU A 227 -50.43 -54.38 -36.11
C LEU A 227 -51.13 -53.52 -35.04
N GLU A 228 -52.43 -53.22 -35.22
CA GLU A 228 -53.24 -52.49 -34.24
C GLU A 228 -53.79 -53.36 -33.10
N ASN A 229 -53.95 -54.68 -33.33
CA ASN A 229 -54.51 -55.62 -32.36
C ASN A 229 -53.51 -56.61 -31.75
N ALA A 230 -52.21 -56.51 -32.07
CA ALA A 230 -51.18 -57.43 -31.57
C ALA A 230 -51.16 -57.42 -30.03
N ARG A 231 -51.56 -58.54 -29.45
CA ARG A 231 -51.61 -58.77 -28.01
C ARG A 231 -50.28 -58.44 -27.32
N GLU A 232 -49.15 -58.75 -27.97
CA GLU A 232 -47.80 -58.47 -27.47
C GLU A 232 -47.52 -56.97 -27.31
N VAL A 233 -48.02 -56.12 -28.22
CA VAL A 233 -47.87 -54.66 -28.11
C VAL A 233 -48.70 -54.11 -26.97
N ARG A 234 -49.90 -54.68 -26.73
CA ARG A 234 -50.73 -54.31 -25.57
C ARG A 234 -50.07 -54.74 -24.26
N GLU A 235 -49.52 -55.95 -24.20
CA GLU A 235 -48.84 -56.47 -23.01
C GLU A 235 -47.56 -55.66 -22.69
N LEU A 236 -46.76 -55.29 -23.70
CA LEU A 236 -45.59 -54.42 -23.51
C LEU A 236 -45.98 -53.00 -23.07
N ASN A 237 -47.03 -52.42 -23.66
CA ASN A 237 -47.52 -51.10 -23.24
C ASN A 237 -48.13 -51.13 -21.82
N GLU A 238 -48.80 -52.21 -21.42
CA GLU A 238 -49.27 -52.40 -20.04
C GLU A 238 -48.10 -52.53 -19.06
N GLN A 239 -47.04 -53.27 -19.42
CA GLN A 239 -45.83 -53.36 -18.61
C GLN A 239 -45.13 -52.00 -18.45
N ILE A 240 -45.03 -51.21 -19.52
CA ILE A 240 -44.49 -49.84 -19.47
C ILE A 240 -45.35 -48.99 -18.54
N MET A 241 -46.68 -49.03 -18.66
CA MET A 241 -47.57 -48.26 -17.78
C MET A 241 -47.46 -48.69 -16.31
N GLN A 242 -47.32 -49.98 -16.02
CA GLN A 242 -47.10 -50.47 -14.65
C GLN A 242 -45.75 -50.02 -14.09
N LEU A 243 -44.67 -50.14 -14.86
CA LEU A 243 -43.34 -49.70 -14.44
C LEU A 243 -43.31 -48.19 -14.20
N GLN A 244 -43.87 -47.38 -15.11
CA GLN A 244 -43.99 -45.93 -14.93
C GLN A 244 -44.86 -45.57 -13.72
N SER A 245 -45.94 -46.30 -13.46
CA SER A 245 -46.76 -46.07 -12.27
C SER A 245 -45.99 -46.39 -10.99
N THR A 246 -45.16 -47.43 -11.00
CA THR A 246 -44.38 -47.86 -9.83
C THR A 246 -43.22 -46.91 -9.57
N GLU A 247 -42.54 -46.49 -10.62
CA GLU A 247 -41.50 -45.46 -10.60
C GLU A 247 -42.07 -44.12 -10.08
N ARG A 248 -43.24 -43.69 -10.57
CA ARG A 248 -43.90 -42.49 -10.05
C ARG A 248 -44.23 -42.63 -8.56
N LYS A 249 -44.77 -43.77 -8.13
CA LYS A 249 -45.04 -44.01 -6.70
C LYS A 249 -43.77 -43.93 -5.85
N LEU A 250 -42.67 -44.56 -6.26
CA LEU A 250 -41.40 -44.51 -5.53
C LEU A 250 -40.76 -43.13 -5.57
N LYS A 251 -40.89 -42.38 -6.67
CA LYS A 251 -40.49 -40.97 -6.74
C LYS A 251 -41.35 -40.12 -5.82
N THR A 252 -42.65 -40.37 -5.73
CA THR A 252 -43.53 -39.72 -4.76
C THR A 252 -43.14 -40.09 -3.33
N GLU A 253 -42.87 -41.35 -3.01
CA GLU A 253 -42.39 -41.75 -1.67
C GLU A 253 -41.01 -41.14 -1.33
N LEU A 254 -40.11 -41.00 -2.32
CA LEU A 254 -38.85 -40.31 -2.15
C LEU A 254 -39.05 -38.81 -1.93
N VAL A 255 -39.97 -38.19 -2.67
CA VAL A 255 -40.37 -36.79 -2.49
C VAL A 255 -41.05 -36.60 -1.15
N ASP A 256 -41.92 -37.50 -0.71
CA ASP A 256 -42.59 -37.49 0.59
C ASP A 256 -41.60 -37.76 1.72
N MET A 257 -40.54 -38.55 1.52
CA MET A 257 -39.46 -38.73 2.49
C MET A 257 -38.56 -37.48 2.54
N ILE A 258 -38.29 -36.86 1.40
CA ILE A 258 -37.58 -35.57 1.32
C ILE A 258 -38.44 -34.46 1.93
N GLU A 259 -39.74 -34.46 1.71
CA GLU A 259 -40.69 -33.51 2.28
C GLU A 259 -40.92 -33.81 3.75
N ALA A 260 -40.98 -35.06 4.21
CA ALA A 260 -41.00 -35.43 5.62
C ALA A 260 -39.68 -35.06 6.32
N SER A 261 -38.52 -35.14 5.65
CA SER A 261 -37.28 -34.56 6.19
C SER A 261 -37.30 -33.02 6.22
N ARG A 262 -38.09 -32.38 5.34
CA ARG A 262 -38.33 -30.92 5.31
C ARG A 262 -39.50 -30.46 6.21
N SER A 263 -40.43 -31.33 6.61
CA SER A 263 -41.72 -31.00 7.24
C SER A 263 -42.03 -31.80 8.50
N SER A 264 -41.27 -32.86 8.83
CA SER A 264 -41.39 -33.54 10.12
C SER A 264 -40.93 -32.58 11.20
N SER A 265 -41.93 -31.92 11.80
CA SER A 265 -41.77 -31.12 12.98
C SER A 265 -41.00 -31.89 14.04
N VAL A 266 -41.10 -33.21 14.15
CA VAL A 266 -40.43 -33.99 15.20
C VAL A 266 -38.92 -34.10 14.99
N LEU A 267 -38.45 -34.32 13.76
CA LEU A 267 -37.01 -34.41 13.47
C LEU A 267 -36.39 -33.01 13.41
N GLN A 268 -37.09 -32.04 12.81
CA GLN A 268 -36.68 -30.63 12.85
C GLN A 268 -36.72 -30.06 14.27
N GLU A 269 -37.68 -30.42 15.11
CA GLU A 269 -37.79 -29.97 16.50
C GLU A 269 -36.77 -30.69 17.37
N LYS A 270 -36.48 -31.98 17.15
CA LYS A 270 -35.34 -32.64 17.80
C LYS A 270 -34.01 -32.01 17.35
N LEU A 271 -33.78 -31.80 16.06
CA LEU A 271 -32.58 -31.12 15.54
C LEU A 271 -32.50 -29.67 16.00
N TYR A 272 -33.61 -28.96 16.11
CA TYR A 272 -33.69 -27.58 16.58
C TYR A 272 -33.46 -27.49 18.07
N GLN A 273 -34.04 -28.40 18.87
CA GLN A 273 -33.78 -28.51 20.31
C GLN A 273 -32.33 -28.93 20.57
N MET A 274 -31.76 -29.86 19.80
CA MET A 274 -30.34 -30.26 19.90
C MET A 274 -29.42 -29.12 19.47
N ASN A 275 -29.71 -28.44 18.35
CA ASN A 275 -28.93 -27.29 17.86
C ASN A 275 -29.05 -26.08 18.79
N GLN A 276 -30.19 -25.85 19.43
CA GLN A 276 -30.32 -24.82 20.46
C GLN A 276 -29.50 -25.18 21.70
N LYS A 277 -29.52 -26.45 22.14
CA LYS A 277 -28.67 -26.92 23.24
C LYS A 277 -27.19 -26.79 22.90
N LEU A 278 -26.79 -27.14 21.68
CA LEU A 278 -25.43 -27.00 21.18
C LEU A 278 -25.02 -25.53 21.11
N GLN A 279 -25.81 -24.64 20.49
CA GLN A 279 -25.53 -23.20 20.45
C GLN A 279 -25.49 -22.57 21.84
N GLN A 280 -26.34 -23.00 22.78
CA GLN A 280 -26.28 -22.52 24.17
C GLN A 280 -25.06 -23.07 24.91
N SER A 281 -24.59 -24.27 24.59
CA SER A 281 -23.34 -24.83 25.11
C SER A 281 -22.13 -24.07 24.54
N GLU A 282 -22.04 -23.93 23.22
CA GLU A 282 -21.00 -23.19 22.50
C GLU A 282 -20.90 -21.74 22.97
N LYS A 283 -22.03 -21.06 23.19
CA LYS A 283 -22.04 -19.68 23.69
C LYS A 283 -21.54 -19.59 25.13
N ARG A 284 -21.88 -20.57 25.99
CA ARG A 284 -21.35 -20.66 27.37
C ARG A 284 -19.86 -21.01 27.38
N ASN A 285 -19.42 -21.91 26.49
CA ASN A 285 -18.03 -22.29 26.31
C ASN A 285 -17.18 -21.13 25.78
N ALA A 286 -17.65 -20.41 24.77
CA ALA A 286 -16.97 -19.22 24.23
C ALA A 286 -16.85 -18.09 25.26
N GLN A 287 -17.88 -17.85 26.08
CA GLN A 287 -17.80 -16.87 27.16
C GLN A 287 -16.82 -17.29 28.27
N SER A 288 -16.71 -18.60 28.53
CA SER A 288 -15.79 -19.14 29.54
C SER A 288 -14.35 -19.15 29.03
N LEU A 289 -14.13 -19.51 27.76
CA LEU A 289 -12.83 -19.41 27.08
C LEU A 289 -12.33 -17.97 27.05
N LYS A 290 -13.19 -17.00 26.70
CA LYS A 290 -12.82 -15.58 26.66
C LYS A 290 -12.43 -15.04 28.04
N ARG A 291 -13.02 -15.57 29.12
CA ARG A 291 -12.63 -15.22 30.50
C ARG A 291 -11.28 -15.84 30.90
N ILE A 292 -10.98 -17.05 30.41
CA ILE A 292 -9.71 -17.74 30.64
C ILE A 292 -8.58 -17.10 29.82
N GLU A 293 -8.80 -16.79 28.55
CA GLU A 293 -7.84 -16.08 27.68
C GLU A 293 -7.46 -14.72 28.25
N ASN A 294 -8.44 -13.93 28.71
CA ASN A 294 -8.17 -12.65 29.35
C ASN A 294 -7.36 -12.77 30.65
N ALA A 295 -7.50 -13.89 31.39
CA ALA A 295 -6.72 -14.14 32.60
C ALA A 295 -5.28 -14.59 32.28
N MET A 296 -5.09 -15.38 31.21
CA MET A 296 -3.79 -15.86 30.75
C MET A 296 -2.95 -14.75 30.09
N LEU A 297 -3.59 -13.83 29.35
CA LEU A 297 -2.91 -12.70 28.71
C LEU A 297 -2.18 -11.81 29.74
N VAL A 298 -2.75 -11.65 30.94
CA VAL A 298 -2.16 -10.86 32.03
C VAL A 298 -0.97 -11.59 32.66
N GLU A 299 -0.99 -12.92 32.72
CA GLU A 299 0.16 -13.73 33.18
C GLU A 299 1.31 -13.70 32.18
N ASP A 300 1.03 -13.82 30.87
CA ASP A 300 2.05 -13.79 29.82
C ASP A 300 2.70 -12.40 29.69
N MET A 301 1.91 -11.33 29.79
CA MET A 301 2.45 -9.96 29.81
C MET A 301 3.33 -9.69 31.05
N HIS A 302 2.99 -10.25 32.21
CA HIS A 302 3.83 -10.17 33.40
C HIS A 302 5.15 -10.93 33.23
N LYS A 303 5.12 -12.08 32.55
CA LYS A 303 6.30 -12.91 32.32
C LYS A 303 7.27 -12.29 31.31
N GLU A 304 6.77 -11.77 30.19
CA GLU A 304 7.58 -11.04 29.21
C GLU A 304 8.21 -9.77 29.79
N PHE A 305 7.48 -9.06 30.66
CA PHE A 305 7.99 -7.89 31.37
C PHE A 305 9.18 -8.24 32.28
N TYR A 306 9.10 -9.33 33.04
CA TYR A 306 10.20 -9.76 33.91
C TYR A 306 11.42 -10.22 33.12
N ASP A 307 11.23 -11.06 32.11
CA ASP A 307 12.32 -11.63 31.31
C ASP A 307 13.14 -10.54 30.59
N TYR A 308 12.47 -9.46 30.17
CA TYR A 308 13.13 -8.31 29.52
C TYR A 308 13.98 -7.49 30.50
N PHE A 309 13.44 -7.13 31.67
CA PHE A 309 14.12 -6.24 32.62
C PHE A 309 15.12 -6.95 33.54
N GLU A 310 14.99 -8.27 33.76
CA GLU A 310 15.97 -9.07 34.49
C GLU A 310 17.36 -9.03 33.84
N ARG A 311 17.43 -9.08 32.50
CA ARG A 311 18.71 -8.98 31.76
C ARG A 311 19.36 -7.62 31.95
N ILE A 312 18.56 -6.55 31.92
CA ILE A 312 19.03 -5.16 32.06
C ILE A 312 19.58 -4.89 33.47
N VAL A 313 18.96 -5.44 34.51
CA VAL A 313 19.44 -5.32 35.90
C VAL A 313 20.72 -6.12 36.13
N LYS A 314 20.88 -7.31 35.53
CA LYS A 314 22.12 -8.10 35.64
C LYS A 314 23.32 -7.41 34.96
N GLU A 315 23.09 -6.65 33.91
CA GLU A 315 24.13 -5.93 33.15
C GLU A 315 24.48 -4.56 33.74
N ALA A 316 23.54 -3.88 34.38
CA ALA A 316 23.78 -2.59 35.02
C ALA A 316 24.56 -2.75 36.33
N LYS A 317 25.83 -2.31 36.39
CA LYS A 317 26.59 -2.16 37.66
C LYS A 317 26.09 -1.00 38.54
N VAL A 318 24.78 -0.75 38.53
CA VAL A 318 24.10 0.30 39.29
C VAL A 318 23.32 -0.42 40.39
N GLY A 319 23.35 0.07 41.63
CA GLY A 319 22.89 -0.62 42.85
C GLY A 319 21.39 -0.96 42.99
N VAL A 320 20.70 -1.30 41.89
CA VAL A 320 19.32 -1.78 41.83
C VAL A 320 19.33 -3.31 41.76
N SER A 321 18.66 -3.99 42.70
CA SER A 321 18.64 -5.46 42.75
C SER A 321 17.49 -6.06 41.94
N LEU A 322 17.61 -7.33 41.57
CA LEU A 322 16.53 -8.09 40.93
C LEU A 322 15.27 -8.21 41.80
N GLU A 323 15.44 -8.12 43.12
CA GLU A 323 14.36 -8.11 44.10
C GLU A 323 13.61 -6.77 44.12
N ASP A 324 14.29 -5.67 43.79
CA ASP A 324 13.67 -4.33 43.68
C ASP A 324 12.77 -4.24 42.43
N LEU A 325 13.13 -4.95 41.36
CA LEU A 325 12.28 -5.08 40.19
C LEU A 325 11.01 -5.89 40.49
N LYS A 326 11.09 -6.81 41.46
CA LYS A 326 9.96 -7.63 41.92
C LYS A 326 9.01 -6.91 42.87
N THR A 327 9.58 -6.15 43.79
CA THR A 327 8.83 -5.56 44.90
C THR A 327 8.45 -4.09 44.63
N ARG A 328 9.20 -3.37 43.80
CA ARG A 328 9.04 -1.92 43.53
C ARG A 328 9.37 -1.54 42.07
N PRO A 329 8.70 -2.14 41.07
CA PRO A 329 9.10 -2.10 39.65
C PRO A 329 9.23 -0.68 39.07
N SER A 330 8.32 0.23 39.40
CA SER A 330 8.33 1.60 38.85
C SER A 330 9.52 2.43 39.35
N ALA A 331 9.94 2.24 40.59
CA ALA A 331 11.07 2.98 41.17
C ALA A 331 12.42 2.47 40.62
N ALA A 332 12.54 1.15 40.47
CA ALA A 332 13.72 0.50 39.89
C ALA A 332 13.96 0.94 38.43
N ILE A 333 12.90 1.02 37.62
CA ILE A 333 12.98 1.42 36.21
C ILE A 333 13.37 2.90 36.05
N ILE A 334 12.86 3.79 36.91
CA ILE A 334 13.20 5.21 36.88
C ILE A 334 14.67 5.46 37.24
N GLU A 335 15.21 4.76 38.22
CA GLU A 335 16.63 4.87 38.59
C GLU A 335 17.56 4.32 37.49
N LEU A 336 17.19 3.22 36.84
CA LEU A 336 17.90 2.70 35.66
C LEU A 336 17.88 3.70 34.50
N TYR A 337 16.74 4.36 34.27
CA TYR A 337 16.58 5.37 33.23
C TYR A 337 17.44 6.62 33.51
N LYS A 338 17.45 7.13 34.75
CA LYS A 338 18.31 8.27 35.17
C LYS A 338 19.80 7.96 34.99
N ALA A 339 20.24 6.76 35.39
CA ALA A 339 21.64 6.36 35.28
C ALA A 339 22.10 6.32 33.81
N ARG A 340 21.28 5.77 32.90
CA ARG A 340 21.59 5.72 31.46
C ARG A 340 21.52 7.09 30.80
N GLN A 341 20.59 7.96 31.20
CA GLN A 341 20.48 9.31 30.63
C GLN A 341 21.66 10.20 31.05
N ASN A 342 22.12 10.12 32.30
CA ASN A 342 23.33 10.84 32.75
C ASN A 342 24.59 10.37 32.01
N ALA A 343 24.76 9.06 31.78
CA ALA A 343 25.88 8.53 31.02
C ALA A 343 25.87 9.02 29.55
N PHE A 344 24.68 9.15 28.96
CA PHE A 344 24.47 9.68 27.62
C PHE A 344 24.81 11.17 27.51
N GLU A 345 24.36 11.99 28.46
CA GLU A 345 24.64 13.44 28.46
C GLU A 345 26.14 13.75 28.60
N ILE A 346 26.85 13.03 29.48
CA ILE A 346 28.31 13.18 29.67
C ILE A 346 29.08 12.83 28.39
N LEU A 347 28.70 11.76 27.69
CA LEU A 347 29.33 11.36 26.43
C LEU A 347 29.05 12.36 25.30
N PHE A 348 27.85 12.95 25.27
CA PHE A 348 27.47 13.93 24.27
C PHE A 348 28.21 15.27 24.47
N GLU A 349 28.40 15.68 25.71
CA GLU A 349 29.15 16.90 26.07
C GLU A 349 30.65 16.74 25.75
N GLN A 350 31.24 15.58 26.02
CA GLN A 350 32.63 15.30 25.65
C GLN A 350 32.83 15.24 24.13
N LYS A 351 31.89 14.64 23.38
CA LYS A 351 31.89 14.65 21.91
C LYS A 351 31.77 16.08 21.36
N GLY A 352 30.88 16.90 21.91
CA GLY A 352 30.71 18.29 21.50
C GLY A 352 31.99 19.11 21.66
N ASN A 353 32.72 18.92 22.75
CA ASN A 353 34.01 19.58 22.97
C ASN A 353 35.07 19.15 21.94
N VAL A 354 35.15 17.86 21.59
CA VAL A 354 36.08 17.35 20.58
C VAL A 354 35.70 17.86 19.18
N GLU A 355 34.41 17.88 18.82
CA GLU A 355 33.94 18.43 17.54
C GLU A 355 34.22 19.94 17.40
N ILE A 356 34.13 20.71 18.49
CA ILE A 356 34.46 22.13 18.50
C ILE A 356 35.96 22.35 18.30
N GLN A 357 36.82 21.53 18.93
CA GLN A 357 38.27 21.61 18.71
C GLN A 357 38.65 21.21 17.28
N LEU A 358 38.02 20.16 16.73
CA LEU A 358 38.25 19.73 15.35
C LEU A 358 37.86 20.81 14.33
N ARG A 359 36.68 21.43 14.47
CA ARG A 359 36.24 22.52 13.58
C ARG A 359 37.12 23.77 13.65
N ARG A 360 37.70 24.06 14.83
CA ARG A 360 38.66 25.17 14.97
C ARG A 360 39.94 24.88 14.21
N PHE A 361 40.41 23.63 14.25
CA PHE A 361 41.58 23.17 13.53
C PHE A 361 41.35 23.15 12.02
N GLU A 362 40.20 22.64 11.55
CA GLU A 362 39.82 22.65 10.13
C GLU A 362 39.79 24.07 9.55
N LYS A 363 39.22 25.04 10.28
CA LYS A 363 39.22 26.45 9.86
C LYS A 363 40.61 27.07 9.78
N GLN A 364 41.54 26.64 10.64
CA GLN A 364 42.94 27.09 10.56
C GLN A 364 43.63 26.51 9.32
N CYS A 365 43.39 25.23 9.01
CA CYS A 365 43.90 24.59 7.78
C CYS A 365 43.31 25.22 6.50
N GLU A 366 42.02 25.54 6.47
CA GLU A 366 41.37 26.21 5.34
C GLU A 366 41.96 27.60 5.08
N LYS A 367 42.24 28.35 6.16
CA LYS A 367 42.88 29.66 6.06
C LYS A 367 44.30 29.56 5.47
N LEU A 368 45.09 28.61 5.94
CA LEU A 368 46.44 28.34 5.41
C LEU A 368 46.40 27.93 3.92
N HIS A 369 45.42 27.14 3.52
CA HIS A 369 45.25 26.74 2.12
C HIS A 369 44.87 27.93 1.22
N SER A 370 43.99 28.81 1.69
CA SER A 370 43.63 30.06 1.01
C SER A 370 44.85 30.98 0.82
N ASP A 371 45.68 31.11 1.85
CA ASP A 371 46.88 31.95 1.79
C ASP A 371 47.91 31.37 0.80
N LEU A 372 48.03 30.05 0.70
CA LEU A 372 48.88 29.36 -0.27
C LEU A 372 48.43 29.58 -1.73
N ILE A 373 47.12 29.48 -2.00
CA ILE A 373 46.52 29.75 -3.33
C ILE A 373 46.76 31.20 -3.75
N THR A 374 46.62 32.14 -2.81
CA THR A 374 46.85 33.57 -3.05
C THR A 374 48.31 33.85 -3.40
N SER A 375 49.26 33.13 -2.78
CA SER A 375 50.68 33.20 -3.11
C SER A 375 50.98 32.65 -4.52
N GLY A 376 50.41 31.49 -4.88
CA GLY A 376 50.56 30.87 -6.20
C GLY A 376 50.04 31.75 -7.35
N ASN A 377 48.88 32.39 -7.17
CA ASN A 377 48.29 33.30 -8.15
C ASN A 377 49.16 34.55 -8.40
N ASN A 378 49.88 35.02 -7.39
CA ASN A 378 50.81 36.14 -7.54
C ASN A 378 52.10 35.73 -8.27
N CYS A 379 52.46 34.43 -8.26
CA CYS A 379 53.60 33.89 -9.00
C CYS A 379 53.31 33.88 -10.51
N ALA A 380 52.17 33.30 -10.90
CA ALA A 380 51.73 33.25 -12.30
C ALA A 380 51.61 34.64 -12.95
N LYS A 381 51.19 35.65 -12.18
CA LYS A 381 51.06 37.04 -12.67
C LYS A 381 52.40 37.70 -12.99
N LEU A 382 53.47 37.30 -12.32
CA LEU A 382 54.83 37.80 -12.55
C LEU A 382 55.52 37.04 -13.69
N GLU A 383 55.23 35.76 -13.88
CA GLU A 383 55.70 34.98 -15.04
C GLU A 383 55.19 35.55 -16.36
N MET A 384 53.92 35.97 -16.41
CA MET A 384 53.37 36.68 -17.57
C MET A 384 54.12 37.99 -17.87
N GLN A 385 54.50 38.76 -16.84
CA GLN A 385 55.25 39.99 -17.03
C GLN A 385 56.70 39.75 -17.49
N LEU A 386 57.30 38.62 -17.14
CA LEU A 386 58.65 38.24 -17.56
C LEU A 386 58.69 37.86 -19.05
N ALA A 387 57.67 37.12 -19.52
CA ALA A 387 57.50 36.76 -20.92
C ALA A 387 57.35 38.00 -21.82
N GLU A 388 56.61 39.01 -21.34
CA GLU A 388 56.37 40.27 -22.06
C GLU A 388 57.63 41.16 -22.18
N VAL A 389 58.59 41.01 -21.27
CA VAL A 389 59.90 41.69 -21.33
C VAL A 389 60.89 40.94 -22.22
N GLN A 390 60.86 39.60 -22.23
CA GLN A 390 61.69 38.78 -23.12
C GLN A 390 61.34 38.97 -24.61
N GLU A 391 60.05 39.12 -24.92
CA GLU A 391 59.58 39.39 -26.28
C GLU A 391 60.09 40.74 -26.81
N LYS A 392 60.16 41.77 -25.94
CA LYS A 392 60.73 43.07 -26.28
C LYS A 392 62.25 43.03 -26.47
N MET A 393 62.99 42.23 -25.70
CA MET A 393 64.45 42.08 -25.88
C MET A 393 64.81 41.39 -27.20
N ASN A 394 64.04 40.40 -27.63
CA ASN A 394 64.28 39.71 -28.90
C ASN A 394 64.07 40.64 -30.11
N GLY A 395 63.06 41.52 -30.07
CA GLY A 395 62.84 42.53 -31.12
C GLY A 395 63.98 43.55 -31.29
N TYR A 396 64.68 43.93 -30.21
CA TYR A 396 65.85 44.81 -30.30
C TYR A 396 67.09 44.12 -30.88
N ASN A 397 67.27 42.83 -30.60
CA ASN A 397 68.41 42.06 -31.11
C ASN A 397 68.35 41.84 -32.64
N ASP A 398 67.15 41.61 -33.20
CA ASP A 398 67.01 41.41 -34.65
C ASP A 398 67.33 42.69 -35.45
N VAL A 399 66.93 43.86 -34.94
CA VAL A 399 67.22 45.17 -35.58
C VAL A 399 68.72 45.51 -35.51
N ALA A 400 69.37 45.26 -34.37
CA ALA A 400 70.82 45.48 -34.21
C ALA A 400 71.64 44.55 -35.12
N THR A 401 71.19 43.31 -35.31
CA THR A 401 71.85 42.34 -36.19
C THR A 401 71.75 42.74 -37.66
N HIS A 402 70.62 43.31 -38.08
CA HIS A 402 70.46 43.82 -39.44
C HIS A 402 71.33 45.05 -39.72
N LEU A 403 71.39 46.02 -38.81
CA LEU A 403 72.22 47.22 -38.94
C LEU A 403 73.73 46.90 -38.97
N ARG A 404 74.19 45.90 -38.21
CA ARG A 404 75.60 45.45 -38.27
C ARG A 404 75.96 44.86 -39.63
N LYS A 405 75.03 44.13 -40.27
CA LYS A 405 75.23 43.57 -41.61
C LYS A 405 75.34 44.68 -42.67
N THR A 406 74.48 45.69 -42.61
CA THR A 406 74.53 46.86 -43.51
C THR A 406 75.79 47.70 -43.29
N ASN A 407 76.27 47.84 -42.06
CA ASN A 407 77.53 48.53 -41.77
C ASN A 407 78.76 47.77 -42.32
N ALA A 408 78.75 46.44 -42.31
CA ALA A 408 79.83 45.64 -42.89
C ALA A 408 79.92 45.84 -44.42
N GLU A 409 78.77 45.88 -45.11
CA GLU A 409 78.70 46.16 -46.55
C GLU A 409 79.16 47.60 -46.88
N LEU A 410 78.82 48.59 -46.04
CA LEU A 410 79.27 49.98 -46.16
C LEU A 410 80.79 50.14 -45.98
N ILE A 411 81.39 49.39 -45.04
CA ILE A 411 82.84 49.38 -44.82
C ILE A 411 83.56 48.77 -46.03
N GLU A 412 83.03 47.67 -46.59
CA GLU A 412 83.58 47.03 -47.79
C GLU A 412 83.55 47.96 -49.02
N ILE A 413 82.48 48.76 -49.18
CA ILE A 413 82.40 49.80 -50.23
C ILE A 413 83.44 50.90 -50.01
N LEU A 414 83.65 51.35 -48.78
CA LEU A 414 84.66 52.36 -48.43
C LEU A 414 86.10 51.86 -48.65
N GLU A 415 86.39 50.60 -48.32
CA GLU A 415 87.71 49.97 -48.54
C GLU A 415 88.03 49.75 -50.03
N THR A 416 87.01 49.63 -50.88
CA THR A 416 87.17 49.49 -52.34
C THR A 416 87.39 50.83 -53.05
N TYR A 417 86.80 51.92 -52.54
CA TYR A 417 87.00 53.29 -53.06
C TYR A 417 88.33 53.95 -52.62
N GLY A 418 88.96 53.44 -51.56
CA GLY A 418 90.19 53.98 -50.99
C GLY A 418 91.51 53.49 -51.61
N LYS A 419 91.48 52.72 -52.70
CA LYS A 419 92.69 52.06 -53.26
C LYS A 419 93.19 52.51 -54.62
N ASP A 420 92.53 53.44 -55.31
CA ASP A 420 93.03 53.96 -56.59
C ASP A 420 92.77 55.46 -56.72
N LEU A 421 93.71 56.30 -56.26
CA LEU A 421 93.79 57.71 -56.66
C LEU A 421 95.25 58.22 -56.62
N ASP A 422 96.04 57.76 -57.60
CA ASP A 422 97.11 58.54 -58.22
C ASP A 422 96.47 59.43 -59.32
N ASP A 423 95.75 60.49 -58.94
CA ASP A 423 95.38 61.58 -59.86
C ASP A 423 94.85 62.81 -59.09
N GLU A 424 95.66 63.87 -59.00
CA GLU A 424 95.44 65.04 -58.11
C GLU A 424 94.26 65.96 -58.49
N ALA A 425 93.53 65.70 -59.57
CA ALA A 425 92.45 66.58 -60.06
C ALA A 425 91.01 66.03 -59.83
N ALA A 426 90.83 64.82 -59.30
CA ALA A 426 89.51 64.25 -58.96
C ALA A 426 89.16 64.33 -57.44
N ASN A 427 89.91 65.14 -56.69
CA ASN A 427 90.05 65.03 -55.23
C ASN A 427 88.99 65.77 -54.38
N GLU A 428 88.08 66.58 -54.93
CA GLU A 428 87.13 67.34 -54.10
C GLU A 428 85.72 66.72 -54.00
N ILE A 429 85.28 66.01 -55.06
CA ILE A 429 83.92 65.44 -55.14
C ILE A 429 83.87 64.03 -54.52
N SER A 430 84.91 63.22 -54.70
CA SER A 430 85.03 61.91 -54.04
C SER A 430 85.22 62.08 -52.52
N SER A 431 86.01 63.06 -52.09
CA SER A 431 86.20 63.37 -50.66
C SER A 431 84.90 63.75 -49.95
N LYS A 432 84.02 64.53 -50.60
CA LYS A 432 82.69 64.87 -50.04
C LYS A 432 81.73 63.68 -49.93
N ARG A 433 81.75 62.74 -50.89
CA ARG A 433 80.90 61.53 -50.83
C ARG A 433 81.41 60.53 -49.79
N VAL A 434 82.71 60.35 -49.69
CA VAL A 434 83.35 59.52 -48.65
C VAL A 434 83.01 60.10 -47.27
N GLY A 435 83.13 61.42 -47.08
CA GLY A 435 82.76 62.06 -45.80
C GLY A 435 81.28 61.90 -45.41
N LEU A 436 80.37 61.85 -46.39
CA LEU A 436 78.94 61.57 -46.15
C LEU A 436 78.69 60.12 -45.74
N LEU A 437 79.34 59.16 -46.41
CA LEU A 437 79.24 57.73 -46.09
C LEU A 437 79.87 57.41 -44.73
N GLU A 438 81.02 58.01 -44.41
CA GLU A 438 81.66 57.91 -43.09
C GLU A 438 80.77 58.51 -41.99
N SER A 439 80.12 59.65 -42.27
CA SER A 439 79.16 60.25 -41.32
C SER A 439 77.95 59.35 -41.09
N SER A 440 77.39 58.73 -42.13
CA SER A 440 76.28 57.78 -41.99
C SER A 440 76.69 56.49 -41.27
N LEU A 441 77.88 55.95 -41.55
CA LEU A 441 78.43 54.81 -40.83
C LEU A 441 78.62 55.15 -39.35
N LYS A 442 79.16 56.33 -39.04
CA LYS A 442 79.35 56.80 -37.67
C LYS A 442 78.03 57.00 -36.92
N GLN A 443 77.00 57.54 -37.59
CA GLN A 443 75.66 57.66 -37.01
C GLN A 443 75.02 56.29 -36.76
N SER A 444 75.13 55.35 -37.71
CA SER A 444 74.64 53.97 -37.55
C SER A 444 75.35 53.25 -36.40
N GLN A 445 76.67 53.37 -36.31
CA GLN A 445 77.46 52.83 -35.19
C GLN A 445 77.10 53.48 -33.85
N GLN A 446 76.82 54.78 -33.81
CA GLN A 446 76.30 55.45 -32.62
C GLN A 446 74.89 54.99 -32.24
N LEU A 447 74.04 54.67 -33.22
CA LEU A 447 72.70 54.13 -32.97
C LEU A 447 72.78 52.70 -32.42
N ILE A 448 73.65 51.85 -32.98
CA ILE A 448 73.95 50.52 -32.44
C ILE A 448 74.50 50.64 -31.01
N ALA A 449 75.48 51.54 -30.79
CA ALA A 449 76.03 51.78 -29.47
C ALA A 449 74.96 52.32 -28.49
N GLY A 450 74.01 53.14 -28.96
CA GLY A 450 72.88 53.63 -28.19
C GLY A 450 71.86 52.53 -27.86
N MET A 451 71.57 51.64 -28.80
CA MET A 451 70.71 50.47 -28.57
C MET A 451 71.38 49.47 -27.62
N GLU A 452 72.69 49.25 -27.74
CA GLU A 452 73.49 48.46 -26.80
C GLU A 452 73.60 49.12 -25.41
N LEU A 453 73.66 50.46 -25.34
CA LEU A 453 73.61 51.19 -24.07
C LEU A 453 72.23 51.07 -23.42
N THR A 454 71.17 51.09 -24.23
CA THR A 454 69.78 50.91 -23.75
C THR A 454 69.57 49.46 -23.30
N GLN A 455 70.15 48.49 -24.00
CA GLN A 455 70.19 47.07 -23.62
C GLN A 455 71.00 46.85 -22.34
N LYS A 456 72.15 47.52 -22.17
CA LYS A 456 72.92 47.56 -20.91
C LYS A 456 72.19 48.30 -19.79
N SER A 457 71.33 49.28 -20.08
CA SER A 457 70.50 49.94 -19.05
C SER A 457 69.28 49.10 -18.62
N MET A 458 68.83 48.15 -19.45
CA MET A 458 67.81 47.18 -19.05
C MET A 458 68.40 46.01 -18.25
N ALA A 459 69.72 45.81 -18.32
CA ALA A 459 70.46 44.88 -17.46
C ALA A 459 71.19 45.64 -16.34
N THR A 460 70.44 46.09 -15.33
CA THR A 460 71.06 46.63 -14.09
C THR A 460 70.38 46.10 -12.81
N PRO A 461 71.09 46.13 -11.66
CA PRO A 461 70.88 45.35 -10.42
C PRO A 461 69.48 45.36 -9.76
N ALA A 462 68.51 46.10 -10.29
CA ALA A 462 67.16 46.18 -9.76
C ALA A 462 66.37 44.86 -9.93
N ALA A 463 66.64 44.06 -10.97
CA ALA A 463 66.03 42.73 -11.12
C ALA A 463 66.64 41.74 -10.11
N VAL A 464 67.98 41.69 -10.00
CA VAL A 464 68.71 40.81 -9.06
C VAL A 464 68.33 41.14 -7.60
N LYS A 465 68.29 42.42 -7.22
CA LYS A 465 67.89 42.85 -5.87
C LYS A 465 66.41 42.59 -5.56
N LYS A 466 65.54 42.56 -6.59
CA LYS A 466 64.12 42.20 -6.48
C LYS A 466 63.94 40.68 -6.35
N TYR A 467 64.82 39.88 -6.94
CA TYR A 467 64.90 38.43 -6.74
C TYR A 467 65.51 38.06 -5.38
N GLU A 468 66.61 38.69 -4.95
CA GLU A 468 67.21 38.52 -3.61
C GLU A 468 66.21 38.89 -2.50
N GLY A 469 65.56 40.05 -2.60
CA GLY A 469 64.49 40.44 -1.67
C GLY A 469 63.21 39.61 -1.79
N ARG A 470 63.06 38.76 -2.82
CA ARG A 470 61.96 37.78 -2.94
C ARG A 470 62.35 36.45 -2.30
N ILE A 471 63.60 36.02 -2.46
CA ILE A 471 64.18 34.86 -1.76
C ILE A 471 64.11 35.07 -0.25
N GLU A 472 64.51 36.24 0.24
CA GLU A 472 64.48 36.56 1.68
C GLU A 472 63.05 36.60 2.25
N ARG A 473 62.06 37.05 1.45
CA ARG A 473 60.63 37.01 1.82
C ARG A 473 60.03 35.61 1.77
N LEU A 474 60.47 34.77 0.82
CA LEU A 474 60.06 33.37 0.74
C LEU A 474 60.70 32.54 1.85
N GLU A 475 61.95 32.82 2.23
CA GLU A 475 62.63 32.18 3.37
C GLU A 475 61.94 32.55 4.69
N LYS A 476 61.51 33.81 4.84
CA LYS A 476 60.69 34.24 5.98
C LYS A 476 59.32 33.55 5.99
N ALA A 477 58.63 33.48 4.85
CA ALA A 477 57.36 32.77 4.75
C ALA A 477 57.50 31.26 5.01
N LEU A 478 58.62 30.64 4.61
CA LEU A 478 58.94 29.24 4.88
C LEU A 478 59.25 29.02 6.38
N ALA A 479 59.91 29.96 7.04
CA ALA A 479 60.17 29.93 8.48
C ALA A 479 58.88 30.11 9.30
N ASP A 480 58.03 31.06 8.91
CA ASP A 480 56.72 31.31 9.53
C ASP A 480 55.81 30.08 9.34
N ALA A 481 55.77 29.50 8.13
CA ALA A 481 55.01 28.27 7.85
C ALA A 481 55.54 27.07 8.65
N LYS A 482 56.86 26.93 8.84
CA LYS A 482 57.45 25.89 9.69
C LYS A 482 57.05 26.05 11.16
N GLN A 483 57.05 27.28 11.67
CA GLN A 483 56.65 27.57 13.05
C GLN A 483 55.16 27.32 13.28
N GLU A 484 54.32 27.64 12.30
CA GLU A 484 52.88 27.40 12.34
C GLU A 484 52.55 25.89 12.22
N ASN A 485 53.32 25.14 11.42
CA ASN A 485 53.22 23.67 11.36
C ASN A 485 53.54 23.02 12.72
N VAL A 486 54.59 23.48 13.42
CA VAL A 486 54.92 22.99 14.78
C VAL A 486 53.80 23.28 15.79
N SER A 487 53.13 24.42 15.66
CA SER A 487 51.95 24.77 16.48
C SER A 487 50.76 23.86 16.18
N LEU A 488 50.51 23.55 14.91
CA LEU A 488 49.45 22.64 14.47
C LEU A 488 49.71 21.20 14.94
N THR A 489 50.95 20.71 14.87
CA THR A 489 51.31 19.37 15.37
C THR A 489 51.02 19.23 16.87
N LYS A 490 51.31 20.26 17.69
CA LYS A 490 50.97 20.24 19.13
C LYS A 490 49.46 20.24 19.40
N HIS A 491 48.67 20.94 18.58
CA HIS A 491 47.21 20.91 18.71
C HIS A 491 46.64 19.55 18.29
N LEU A 492 47.26 18.90 17.29
CA LEU A 492 46.90 17.55 16.84
C LEU A 492 47.17 16.51 17.94
N GLU A 493 48.36 16.52 18.55
CA GLU A 493 48.73 15.62 19.65
C GLU A 493 47.76 15.75 20.85
N LYS A 494 47.31 16.98 21.15
CA LYS A 494 46.33 17.22 22.21
C LYS A 494 44.96 16.63 21.87
N ALA A 495 44.51 16.78 20.63
CA ALA A 495 43.24 16.21 20.17
C ALA A 495 43.27 14.66 20.15
N GLU A 496 44.40 14.06 19.77
CA GLU A 496 44.61 12.60 19.82
C GLU A 496 44.55 12.06 21.25
N MET A 497 45.12 12.78 22.22
CA MET A 497 45.06 12.41 23.64
C MET A 497 43.62 12.44 24.19
N GLU A 498 42.83 13.45 23.83
CA GLU A 498 41.41 13.55 24.25
C GLU A 498 40.54 12.44 23.62
N LEU A 499 40.81 12.06 22.36
CA LEU A 499 40.19 10.92 21.67
C LEU A 499 40.52 9.56 22.31
N ALA A 500 41.79 9.33 22.68
CA ALA A 500 42.21 8.10 23.33
C ALA A 500 41.57 7.91 24.72
N ILE A 501 41.31 9.00 25.45
CA ILE A 501 40.57 8.96 26.72
C ILE A 501 39.10 8.56 26.49
N PHE A 502 38.49 9.01 25.40
CA PHE A 502 37.12 8.68 25.01
C PHE A 502 36.98 7.19 24.63
N GLU A 503 37.90 6.65 23.84
CA GLU A 503 37.94 5.21 23.49
C GLU A 503 38.08 4.31 24.72
N LYS A 504 38.94 4.71 25.67
CA LYS A 504 39.20 3.93 26.90
C LYS A 504 37.98 3.88 27.84
N ARG A 505 37.05 4.84 27.74
CA ARG A 505 35.77 4.82 28.47
C ARG A 505 34.74 3.91 27.81
N LEU A 506 34.71 3.85 26.48
CA LEU A 506 33.81 2.96 25.72
C LEU A 506 34.21 1.48 25.83
N GLY A 507 35.50 1.15 25.91
CA GLY A 507 36.00 -0.22 26.00
C GLY A 507 35.84 -0.93 27.36
N ARG A 508 35.32 -0.27 28.40
CA ARG A 508 35.20 -0.83 29.77
C ARG A 508 33.90 -1.59 30.07
N GLY A 509 33.07 -1.88 29.07
CA GLY A 509 31.95 -2.82 29.19
C GLY A 509 30.65 -2.25 29.74
N GLU A 510 30.39 -0.95 29.62
CA GLU A 510 29.10 -0.32 29.99
C GLU A 510 28.09 -0.26 28.83
N PHE A 511 28.48 -0.67 27.62
CA PHE A 511 27.64 -0.65 26.41
C PHE A 511 27.75 -1.98 25.64
N ASN A 512 26.64 -2.39 24.99
CA ASN A 512 26.53 -3.62 24.20
C ASN A 512 27.74 -3.80 23.23
N VAL A 513 28.19 -5.05 23.10
CA VAL A 513 29.25 -5.52 22.17
C VAL A 513 29.08 -5.02 20.73
N GLU A 514 27.85 -4.89 20.22
CA GLU A 514 27.55 -4.33 18.89
C GLU A 514 27.79 -2.83 18.80
N THR A 515 27.38 -2.06 19.82
CA THR A 515 27.66 -0.61 19.90
C THR A 515 29.16 -0.34 20.02
N THR A 516 29.85 -1.19 20.79
CA THR A 516 31.30 -1.12 20.97
C THR A 516 32.05 -1.45 19.68
N LYS A 517 31.60 -2.44 18.89
CA LYS A 517 32.16 -2.76 17.57
C LYS A 517 31.97 -1.66 16.54
N ILE A 518 30.78 -1.03 16.49
CA ILE A 518 30.48 0.04 15.52
C ILE A 518 31.32 1.29 15.81
N VAL A 519 31.52 1.64 17.09
CA VAL A 519 32.36 2.79 17.46
C VAL A 519 33.85 2.47 17.27
N HIS A 520 34.30 1.25 17.58
CA HIS A 520 35.70 0.86 17.39
C HIS A 520 36.12 0.82 15.90
N LEU A 521 35.20 0.44 15.00
CA LEU A 521 35.41 0.51 13.55
C LEU A 521 35.37 1.94 12.99
N ALA A 522 34.77 2.89 13.72
CA ALA A 522 34.65 4.29 13.30
C ALA A 522 35.86 5.17 13.68
N VAL A 523 36.68 4.77 14.66
CA VAL A 523 37.82 5.60 15.13
C VAL A 523 39.15 5.20 14.47
N ASN A 524 39.24 3.98 13.91
CA ASN A 524 40.45 3.49 13.22
C ASN A 524 40.84 4.21 11.89
N PRO A 525 39.93 4.85 11.10
CA PRO A 525 40.33 5.47 9.83
C PRO A 525 41.20 6.73 10.00
N THR A 526 41.18 7.38 11.16
CA THR A 526 41.94 8.61 11.41
C THR A 526 43.45 8.36 11.47
N ARG A 527 43.87 7.14 11.84
CA ARG A 527 45.29 6.79 12.01
C ARG A 527 46.02 6.54 10.68
N GLU A 528 45.29 6.13 9.63
CA GLU A 528 45.85 5.96 8.27
C GLU A 528 45.77 7.26 7.44
N LEU A 529 44.70 8.06 7.60
CA LEU A 529 44.57 9.36 6.92
C LEU A 529 45.62 10.39 7.38
N LEU A 530 46.03 10.34 8.66
CA LEU A 530 47.09 11.22 9.18
C LEU A 530 48.50 10.76 8.77
N LYS A 531 48.70 9.45 8.53
CA LYS A 531 49.95 8.93 7.94
C LYS A 531 50.09 9.24 6.45
N SER A 532 48.98 9.41 5.72
CA SER A 532 49.01 9.62 4.27
C SER A 532 49.15 11.08 3.84
N LYS A 533 48.81 12.06 4.69
CA LYS A 533 48.86 13.51 4.35
C LYS A 533 50.00 14.30 4.98
N VAL A 534 50.79 13.72 5.88
CA VAL A 534 52.14 14.22 6.17
C VAL A 534 53.12 13.51 5.23
N LYS A 535 52.90 13.67 3.92
CA LYS A 535 54.00 13.42 2.99
C LYS A 535 54.77 14.72 2.85
N SER A 536 56.06 14.58 3.14
CA SER A 536 57.19 15.45 2.84
C SER A 536 57.12 16.18 1.48
N ASP A 537 56.28 15.72 0.57
CA ASP A 537 56.26 16.05 -0.85
C ASP A 537 55.97 17.54 -1.13
N ASP A 538 55.10 18.23 -0.38
CA ASP A 538 54.82 19.67 -0.66
C ASP A 538 55.96 20.60 -0.22
N ILE A 539 56.64 20.28 0.87
CA ILE A 539 57.84 21.00 1.32
C ILE A 539 59.02 20.63 0.41
N GLU A 540 59.12 19.37 -0.01
CA GLU A 540 60.16 18.88 -0.92
C GLU A 540 59.97 19.46 -2.34
N ASN A 541 58.74 19.63 -2.81
CA ASN A 541 58.41 20.29 -4.08
C ASN A 541 58.81 21.78 -4.04
N LEU A 542 58.48 22.49 -2.96
CA LEU A 542 58.94 23.87 -2.77
C LEU A 542 60.47 23.97 -2.63
N ARG A 543 61.13 22.93 -2.11
CA ARG A 543 62.59 22.82 -2.02
C ARG A 543 63.22 22.58 -3.38
N GLN A 544 62.67 21.66 -4.16
CA GLN A 544 63.06 21.34 -5.54
C GLN A 544 62.83 22.52 -6.48
N GLU A 545 61.75 23.29 -6.28
CA GLU A 545 61.48 24.50 -7.04
C GLU A 545 62.48 25.63 -6.68
N ASN A 546 62.88 25.73 -5.41
CA ASN A 546 63.95 26.64 -4.97
C ASN A 546 65.33 26.22 -5.52
N GLU A 547 65.63 24.92 -5.54
CA GLU A 547 66.84 24.39 -6.17
C GLU A 547 66.83 24.55 -7.68
N ALA A 548 65.68 24.40 -8.35
CA ALA A 548 65.54 24.62 -9.79
C ALA A 548 65.71 26.11 -10.16
N LEU A 549 65.23 27.03 -9.32
CA LEU A 549 65.47 28.47 -9.48
C LEU A 549 66.94 28.84 -9.22
N ARG A 550 67.62 28.20 -8.26
CA ARG A 550 69.08 28.33 -8.07
C ARG A 550 69.87 27.75 -9.23
N ALA A 551 69.46 26.62 -9.78
CA ALA A 551 70.06 26.02 -10.97
C ALA A 551 69.89 26.91 -12.20
N ARG A 552 68.72 27.56 -12.37
CA ARG A 552 68.48 28.54 -13.44
C ARG A 552 69.26 29.85 -13.25
N LEU A 553 69.46 30.29 -12.01
CA LEU A 553 70.31 31.43 -11.68
C LEU A 553 71.79 31.11 -11.96
N ASN A 554 72.24 29.88 -11.66
CA ASN A 554 73.58 29.40 -11.97
C ASN A 554 73.80 29.21 -13.49
N MET A 555 72.78 28.76 -14.25
CA MET A 555 72.81 28.71 -15.72
C MET A 555 72.91 30.09 -16.38
N LEU A 556 72.55 31.16 -15.68
CA LEU A 556 72.72 32.55 -16.15
C LEU A 556 74.09 33.13 -15.81
N THR A 557 74.93 32.40 -15.07
CA THR A 557 76.27 32.84 -14.65
C THR A 557 77.42 31.95 -15.13
N ASP A 558 77.20 30.67 -15.46
CA ASP A 558 78.22 29.80 -16.08
C ASP A 558 77.58 28.83 -17.09
N GLY A 559 78.13 28.73 -18.29
CA GLY A 559 77.62 27.89 -19.38
C GLY A 559 78.32 26.53 -19.48
N GLU A 560 77.56 25.43 -19.48
CA GLU A 560 77.92 24.14 -20.09
C GLU A 560 76.71 23.18 -20.21
N ASP A 561 76.72 22.34 -21.26
CA ASP A 561 75.68 21.40 -21.72
C ASP A 561 75.62 20.07 -20.93
N THR A 562 74.44 19.43 -20.81
CA THR A 562 74.13 18.07 -21.38
C THR A 562 72.86 17.34 -20.82
N LYS A 563 72.06 16.85 -21.79
CA LYS A 563 71.33 15.56 -21.98
C LYS A 563 70.25 15.01 -21.03
N SER A 564 69.24 14.45 -21.71
CA SER A 564 67.95 13.87 -21.31
C SER A 564 68.00 12.47 -20.69
N THR A 565 66.96 12.09 -19.91
CA THR A 565 66.43 10.71 -19.93
C THR A 565 64.95 10.61 -19.56
N SER A 566 64.27 9.71 -20.28
CA SER A 566 62.86 9.29 -20.24
C SER A 566 62.57 8.08 -19.31
N VAL A 567 61.28 7.66 -19.24
CA VAL A 567 60.69 6.32 -18.86
C VAL A 567 59.86 6.37 -17.55
N ARG A 568 58.75 5.65 -17.28
CA ARG A 568 57.58 5.00 -17.95
C ARG A 568 56.92 4.07 -16.87
N ILE A 569 55.57 3.90 -16.89
CA ILE A 569 54.77 2.70 -16.45
C ILE A 569 54.66 2.49 -14.89
N GLU A 570 53.58 2.03 -14.21
CA GLU A 570 52.45 1.12 -14.46
C GLU A 570 51.25 1.32 -13.49
N ASP A 571 50.12 0.71 -13.86
CA ASP A 571 48.79 0.63 -13.22
C ASP A 571 48.70 -0.20 -11.90
N ASN A 572 47.67 0.06 -11.06
CA ASN A 572 46.54 -0.86 -10.78
C ASN A 572 45.66 -0.49 -9.56
N LEU A 573 44.33 -0.52 -9.78
CA LEU A 573 43.16 -0.98 -8.96
C LEU A 573 43.18 -0.77 -7.41
N THR A 574 42.11 -0.32 -6.73
CA THR A 574 40.76 -0.94 -6.65
C THR A 574 39.69 0.00 -6.05
N THR A 575 38.44 -0.31 -6.42
CA THR A 575 37.14 0.11 -5.85
C THR A 575 36.96 -0.15 -4.35
N THR A 576 36.53 0.87 -3.59
CA THR A 576 35.45 0.83 -2.57
C THR A 576 35.22 2.27 -2.05
N THR A 577 33.97 2.74 -2.00
CA THR A 577 33.61 4.00 -1.32
C THR A 577 33.96 3.91 0.16
N SER A 578 35.01 4.61 0.60
CA SER A 578 35.41 4.65 2.01
C SER A 578 34.58 5.67 2.80
N TYR A 579 34.42 5.40 4.10
CA TYR A 579 33.72 6.26 5.06
C TYR A 579 34.53 7.49 5.48
N ASP A 580 35.52 7.90 4.68
CA ASP A 580 36.51 8.93 5.02
C ASP A 580 36.07 10.36 4.66
N THR A 581 34.81 10.54 4.29
CA THR A 581 34.24 11.84 3.89
C THR A 581 33.32 12.40 4.97
N VAL A 582 33.19 13.74 5.03
CA VAL A 582 32.24 14.46 5.90
C VAL A 582 30.80 13.91 5.77
N GLU A 583 30.47 13.37 4.59
CA GLU A 583 29.20 12.70 4.28
C GLU A 583 29.06 11.34 4.97
N GLY A 584 30.16 10.57 5.07
CA GLY A 584 30.23 9.31 5.84
C GLY A 584 30.04 9.53 7.34
N LEU A 585 30.64 10.60 7.88
CA LEU A 585 30.46 11.02 9.27
C LEU A 585 29.03 11.52 9.56
N LYS A 586 28.38 12.23 8.63
CA LYS A 586 26.97 12.62 8.76
C LYS A 586 26.03 11.41 8.79
N LYS A 587 26.24 10.43 7.91
CA LYS A 587 25.46 9.18 7.89
C LYS A 587 25.65 8.35 9.17
N LEU A 588 26.85 8.33 9.73
CA LEU A 588 27.12 7.69 11.03
C LEU A 588 26.41 8.42 12.19
N ASN A 589 26.41 9.76 12.19
CA ASN A 589 25.73 10.58 13.20
C ASN A 589 24.20 10.40 13.15
N GLN A 590 23.64 10.19 11.96
CA GLN A 590 22.23 9.88 11.76
C GLN A 590 21.88 8.49 12.32
N ARG A 591 22.77 7.50 12.12
CA ARG A 591 22.59 6.13 12.61
C ARG A 591 22.74 6.00 14.12
N LEU A 592 23.69 6.71 14.74
CA LEU A 592 23.84 6.78 16.19
C LEU A 592 22.62 7.46 16.86
N LYS A 593 22.08 8.54 16.26
CA LYS A 593 20.84 9.17 16.73
C LYS A 593 19.63 8.24 16.63
N GLN A 594 19.56 7.40 15.60
CA GLN A 594 18.51 6.41 15.43
C GLN A 594 18.57 5.33 16.53
N VAL A 595 19.73 4.67 16.70
CA VAL A 595 19.85 3.55 17.65
C VAL A 595 19.62 3.97 19.11
N PHE A 596 20.17 5.12 19.54
CA PHE A 596 19.91 5.64 20.89
C PHE A 596 18.50 6.25 21.03
N GLY A 597 17.95 6.82 19.96
CA GLY A 597 16.59 7.35 19.91
C GLY A 597 15.53 6.25 20.07
N ASP A 598 15.76 5.09 19.47
CA ASP A 598 14.83 3.94 19.53
C ASP A 598 14.85 3.29 20.92
N GLN A 599 16.01 3.18 21.56
CA GLN A 599 16.11 2.71 22.95
C GLN A 599 15.41 3.66 23.93
N ILE A 600 15.62 4.97 23.80
CA ILE A 600 14.95 5.98 24.65
C ILE A 600 13.43 5.99 24.40
N ARG A 601 12.98 5.80 23.15
CA ARG A 601 11.56 5.71 22.80
C ARG A 601 10.89 4.50 23.46
N GLN A 602 11.53 3.33 23.43
CA GLN A 602 11.03 2.12 24.08
C GLN A 602 10.92 2.27 25.61
N TYR A 603 11.88 2.93 26.26
CA TYR A 603 11.78 3.25 27.70
C TYR A 603 10.65 4.23 28.01
N ARG A 604 10.43 5.24 27.16
CA ARG A 604 9.33 6.23 27.31
C ARG A 604 7.96 5.60 27.12
N GLU A 605 7.82 4.68 26.16
CA GLU A 605 6.58 3.94 25.93
C GLU A 605 6.24 3.00 27.10
N ALA A 606 7.23 2.33 27.68
CA ALA A 606 7.01 1.50 28.87
C ALA A 606 6.55 2.31 30.09
N VAL A 607 7.12 3.50 30.32
CA VAL A 607 6.69 4.41 31.41
C VAL A 607 5.31 5.01 31.14
N TYR A 608 4.99 5.31 29.88
CA TYR A 608 3.68 5.80 29.44
C TYR A 608 2.57 4.76 29.67
N LEU A 609 2.78 3.51 29.25
CA LEU A 609 1.82 2.41 29.44
C LEU A 609 1.52 2.13 30.92
N LEU A 610 2.50 2.34 31.80
CA LEU A 610 2.36 2.10 33.24
C LEU A 610 1.71 3.27 34.01
N THR A 611 1.84 4.51 33.53
CA THR A 611 1.49 5.69 34.33
C THR A 611 0.42 6.58 33.72
N GLY A 612 0.20 6.52 32.40
CA GLY A 612 -0.76 7.37 31.69
C GLY A 612 -0.30 8.84 31.52
N TYR A 613 0.93 9.17 31.89
CA TYR A 613 1.50 10.52 31.77
C TYR A 613 2.83 10.49 31.02
N LYS A 614 3.11 11.55 30.25
CA LYS A 614 4.41 11.75 29.62
C LYS A 614 5.33 12.50 30.58
N VAL A 615 6.49 11.93 30.90
CA VAL A 615 7.41 12.43 31.92
C VAL A 615 8.70 12.92 31.26
N ASP A 616 9.01 14.21 31.42
CA ASP A 616 10.27 14.81 30.96
C ASP A 616 11.03 15.43 32.15
N LEU A 617 12.36 15.25 32.18
CA LEU A 617 13.25 15.75 33.24
C LEU A 617 14.01 16.99 32.75
N LYS A 618 14.00 18.08 33.52
CA LYS A 618 14.76 19.31 33.23
C LYS A 618 15.49 19.79 34.49
N LYS A 619 16.76 20.18 34.36
CA LYS A 619 17.53 20.82 35.44
C LYS A 619 17.49 22.34 35.28
N SER A 620 17.12 23.07 36.34
CA SER A 620 17.16 24.54 36.39
C SER A 620 17.55 24.98 37.80
N ASP A 621 18.52 25.89 37.93
CA ASP A 621 19.01 26.48 39.19
C ASP A 621 19.28 25.48 40.35
N GLY A 622 19.94 24.36 40.04
CA GLY A 622 20.37 23.38 41.05
C GLY A 622 19.25 22.48 41.61
N LYS A 623 18.01 22.58 41.10
CA LYS A 623 16.89 21.69 41.44
C LYS A 623 16.47 20.83 40.23
N GLU A 624 16.09 19.58 40.48
CA GLU A 624 15.59 18.66 39.44
C GLU A 624 14.06 18.80 39.32
N LEU A 625 13.61 19.24 38.14
CA LEU A 625 12.20 19.47 37.83
C LEU A 625 11.66 18.33 36.97
N LEU A 626 10.59 17.71 37.44
CA LEU A 626 9.78 16.73 36.71
C LEU A 626 8.63 17.48 36.04
N ARG A 627 8.58 17.43 34.71
CA ARG A 627 7.49 17.98 33.91
C ARG A 627 6.51 16.84 33.62
N LEU A 628 5.32 16.93 34.20
CA LEU A 628 4.26 15.94 34.02
C LEU A 628 3.19 16.53 33.12
N ARG A 629 3.01 15.94 31.94
CA ARG A 629 1.96 16.36 31.00
C ARG A 629 0.89 15.27 30.91
N SER A 630 -0.34 15.64 31.29
CA SER A 630 -1.51 14.77 31.15
C SER A 630 -1.98 14.74 29.71
N VAL A 631 -2.60 13.64 29.29
CA VAL A 631 -3.28 13.53 27.98
C VAL A 631 -4.57 14.38 27.94
N TYR A 632 -5.05 14.83 29.10
CA TYR A 632 -6.26 15.66 29.25
C TYR A 632 -5.96 17.16 29.43
N ALA A 633 -4.71 17.59 29.27
CA ALA A 633 -4.31 19.00 29.32
C ALA A 633 -4.73 19.70 28.01
N GLU A 634 -5.43 20.83 28.10
CA GLU A 634 -6.03 21.51 26.92
C GLU A 634 -5.07 22.55 26.31
N HIS A 635 -4.10 23.08 27.06
CA HIS A 635 -3.11 24.07 26.58
C HIS A 635 -1.65 23.61 26.79
N ASP A 636 -0.72 24.12 25.98
CA ASP A 636 0.71 23.76 26.06
C ASP A 636 1.38 24.22 27.37
N ASP A 637 0.76 25.15 28.08
CA ASP A 637 1.17 25.69 29.39
C ASP A 637 0.49 25.00 30.58
N ASP A 638 -0.41 24.03 30.34
CA ASP A 638 -1.08 23.21 31.35
C ASP A 638 -0.15 22.09 31.85
N GLU A 639 0.96 22.50 32.44
CA GLU A 639 2.01 21.60 32.87
C GLU A 639 2.15 21.65 34.38
N LEU A 640 2.27 20.47 34.98
CA LEU A 640 2.59 20.36 36.38
C LEU A 640 4.12 20.26 36.50
N LEU A 641 4.68 21.34 37.02
CA LEU A 641 6.08 21.40 37.41
C LEU A 641 6.19 20.88 38.83
N VAL A 642 6.83 19.72 38.96
CA VAL A 642 7.04 19.07 40.24
C VAL A 642 8.52 19.12 40.56
N CYS A 643 8.87 19.87 41.61
CA CYS A 643 10.20 19.84 42.17
C CYS A 643 10.36 18.57 43.00
N MET A 644 11.39 17.77 42.70
CA MET A 644 11.73 16.62 43.52
C MET A 644 12.79 17.04 44.53
N GLU A 645 12.39 17.15 45.79
CA GLU A 645 13.32 17.47 46.88
C GLU A 645 14.19 16.25 47.22
N ALA A 646 15.38 16.48 47.78
CA ALA A 646 16.41 15.43 47.99
C ALA A 646 15.96 14.24 48.88
N ASN A 647 14.85 14.39 49.60
CA ASN A 647 14.20 13.36 50.43
C ASN A 647 13.14 12.53 49.68
N GLY A 648 12.99 12.71 48.36
CA GLY A 648 12.00 12.02 47.52
C GLY A 648 10.57 12.52 47.66
N SER A 649 10.37 13.68 48.30
CA SER A 649 9.08 14.38 48.31
C SER A 649 8.92 15.24 47.06
N LEU A 650 7.68 15.36 46.61
CA LEU A 650 7.31 16.01 45.36
C LEU A 650 6.57 17.29 45.73
N GLU A 651 7.19 18.43 45.48
CA GLU A 651 6.59 19.74 45.69
C GLU A 651 6.03 20.25 44.37
N LEU A 652 4.71 20.48 44.35
CA LEU A 652 4.04 21.05 43.19
C LEU A 652 4.30 22.55 43.18
N LEU A 653 4.99 23.06 42.16
CA LEU A 653 5.24 24.49 42.04
C LEU A 653 3.96 25.21 41.59
N GLU A 654 3.68 26.37 42.19
CA GLU A 654 2.55 27.20 41.79
C GLU A 654 2.73 27.66 40.34
N SER A 655 1.87 27.15 39.45
CA SER A 655 1.64 27.66 38.11
C SER A 655 0.23 28.23 38.01
N GLU A 656 -0.05 29.00 36.97
CA GLU A 656 -1.39 29.56 36.72
C GLU A 656 -2.46 28.45 36.64
N PHE A 657 -2.08 27.28 36.13
CA PHE A 657 -2.89 26.06 36.09
C PHE A 657 -3.14 25.45 37.49
N CYS A 658 -2.14 25.44 38.37
CA CYS A 658 -2.28 24.95 39.75
C CYS A 658 -3.33 25.75 40.57
N SER A 659 -3.49 27.04 40.28
CA SER A 659 -4.46 27.92 40.96
C SER A 659 -5.94 27.55 40.69
N GLN A 660 -6.19 26.77 39.63
CA GLN A 660 -7.53 26.34 39.24
C GLN A 660 -7.97 25.03 39.90
N ILE A 661 -7.05 24.30 40.53
CA ILE A 661 -7.32 23.07 41.28
C ILE A 661 -8.02 23.44 42.59
N ASN A 662 -9.07 22.70 42.97
CA ASN A 662 -9.77 22.96 44.23
C ASN A 662 -8.78 23.02 45.41
N GLN A 663 -8.80 24.08 46.23
CA GLN A 663 -7.81 24.28 47.31
C GLN A 663 -7.65 23.07 48.25
N ARG A 664 -8.70 22.28 48.49
CA ARG A 664 -8.60 21.04 49.29
C ARG A 664 -7.85 19.93 48.56
N VAL A 665 -8.01 19.84 47.24
CA VAL A 665 -7.31 18.87 46.38
C VAL A 665 -5.87 19.32 46.13
N PHE A 666 -5.63 20.62 45.95
CA PHE A 666 -4.29 21.19 45.87
C PHE A 666 -3.51 20.94 47.16
N ALA A 667 -4.10 21.18 48.33
CA ALA A 667 -3.51 20.86 49.64
C ALA A 667 -3.28 19.35 49.85
N TYR A 668 -4.11 18.50 49.25
CA TYR A 668 -3.94 17.04 49.29
C TYR A 668 -2.84 16.55 48.32
N LEU A 669 -2.70 17.20 47.16
CA LEU A 669 -1.65 16.91 46.17
C LEU A 669 -0.27 17.35 46.67
N THR A 670 -0.17 18.49 47.35
CA THR A 670 1.08 18.94 48.00
C THR A 670 1.47 18.11 49.22
N THR A 671 0.55 17.28 49.74
CA THR A 671 0.84 16.29 50.80
C THR A 671 0.98 14.86 50.26
N CYS A 672 0.70 14.64 48.97
CA CYS A 672 0.85 13.35 48.29
C CYS A 672 2.32 13.02 48.10
N ARG A 673 2.79 12.15 48.96
CA ARG A 673 4.20 11.85 49.06
C ARG A 673 4.61 10.78 48.01
N SER A 674 3.65 10.02 47.46
CA SER A 674 3.83 8.87 46.54
C SER A 674 3.45 9.24 45.11
N PHE A 675 4.37 9.05 44.15
CA PHE A 675 4.17 9.45 42.74
C PHE A 675 2.96 8.75 42.07
N PRO A 676 2.73 7.43 42.23
CA PRO A 676 1.52 6.79 41.72
C PRO A 676 0.21 7.30 42.37
N ALA A 677 0.24 7.60 43.67
CA ALA A 677 -0.94 8.11 44.38
C ALA A 677 -1.24 9.57 44.01
N PHE A 678 -0.18 10.37 43.78
CA PHE A 678 -0.25 11.72 43.24
C PHE A 678 -0.93 11.71 41.87
N LEU A 679 -0.45 10.88 40.92
CA LEU A 679 -1.03 10.77 39.58
C LEU A 679 -2.45 10.21 39.58
N SER A 680 -2.75 9.20 40.41
CA SER A 680 -4.09 8.61 40.49
C SER A 680 -5.12 9.59 41.04
N THR A 681 -4.75 10.37 42.07
CA THR A 681 -5.65 11.38 42.67
C THR A 681 -5.88 12.55 41.72
N LEU A 682 -4.84 12.96 40.99
CA LEU A 682 -4.92 13.98 39.96
C LEU A 682 -5.85 13.54 38.82
N THR A 683 -5.71 12.29 38.35
CA THR A 683 -6.55 11.69 37.31
C THR A 683 -8.02 11.59 37.74
N LEU A 684 -8.28 11.14 38.98
CA LEU A 684 -9.62 11.09 39.57
C LEU A 684 -10.25 12.47 39.73
N HIS A 685 -9.48 13.51 40.07
CA HIS A 685 -9.99 14.87 40.18
C HIS A 685 -10.47 15.41 38.82
N PHE A 686 -9.70 15.21 37.75
CA PHE A 686 -10.09 15.62 36.41
C PHE A 686 -11.27 14.79 35.86
N LEU A 687 -11.37 13.51 36.21
CA LEU A 687 -12.52 12.66 35.86
C LEU A 687 -13.82 13.06 36.59
N ILE A 688 -13.73 13.46 37.86
CA ILE A 688 -14.92 13.79 38.69
C ILE A 688 -15.44 15.21 38.42
N ARG A 689 -14.57 16.16 38.02
CA ARG A 689 -14.97 17.55 37.75
C ARG A 689 -15.74 17.72 36.44
N ASN A 690 -15.60 16.78 35.50
CA ASN A 690 -16.34 16.77 34.23
C ASN A 690 -17.72 16.12 34.36
N LYS A 691 -18.60 16.67 35.21
CA LYS A 691 -20.05 16.43 35.13
C LYS A 691 -20.75 17.64 34.49
N GLN A 692 -21.14 17.45 33.22
CA GLN A 692 -22.11 18.23 32.41
C GLN A 692 -21.60 19.61 31.88
N PRO A 693 -22.20 20.19 30.82
CA PRO A 693 -21.99 19.82 29.42
C PRO A 693 -21.73 21.11 28.59
N GLN A 694 -20.58 21.78 28.77
CA GLN A 694 -20.31 23.05 28.07
C GLN A 694 -18.87 23.24 27.55
N SER A 695 -17.99 22.25 27.70
CA SER A 695 -16.60 22.27 27.20
C SER A 695 -16.44 21.73 25.77
N ILE A 696 -17.53 21.50 25.03
CA ILE A 696 -17.50 21.11 23.61
C ILE A 696 -17.18 22.29 22.66
N ARG A 697 -17.02 23.52 23.18
CA ARG A 697 -16.85 24.74 22.34
C ARG A 697 -15.51 25.45 22.39
N LEU A 698 -14.52 24.98 23.16
CA LEU A 698 -13.17 25.60 23.20
C LEU A 698 -12.02 24.68 22.78
N LEU A 699 -12.25 23.36 22.70
CA LEU A 699 -11.38 22.40 22.01
C LEU A 699 -11.37 22.58 20.48
N THR A 700 -12.10 23.57 19.97
CA THR A 700 -12.15 23.97 18.56
C THR A 700 -11.22 25.14 18.21
N GLN A 701 -10.42 25.69 19.14
CA GLN A 701 -9.64 26.91 18.85
C GLN A 701 -8.13 26.91 19.14
N LEU A 702 -7.52 25.86 19.71
CA LEU A 702 -6.07 25.87 19.97
C LEU A 702 -5.28 24.65 19.45
N THR A 703 -5.74 24.02 18.38
CA THR A 703 -4.91 23.18 17.49
C THR A 703 -4.41 23.93 16.25
N ARG A 704 -4.44 25.28 16.28
CA ARG A 704 -3.70 26.14 15.36
C ARG A 704 -2.47 26.68 16.10
N CYS A 705 -1.32 26.02 15.92
CA CYS A 705 0.03 26.62 15.85
C CYS A 705 1.15 25.60 16.02
N ARG A 706 1.25 24.63 15.10
CA ARG A 706 2.53 24.21 14.52
C ARG A 706 2.31 23.84 13.06
N MET A 707 1.97 24.85 12.27
CA MET A 707 2.25 24.82 10.85
C MET A 707 3.77 24.78 10.71
N PHE A 708 4.31 23.64 10.28
CA PHE A 708 5.42 23.72 9.35
C PHE A 708 4.90 24.50 8.16
N SER A 709 5.35 25.74 8.02
CA SER A 709 5.10 26.56 6.84
C SER A 709 5.78 25.90 5.64
N TYR A 710 5.13 24.90 5.07
CA TYR A 710 5.24 24.64 3.64
C TYR A 710 4.29 25.62 2.95
N PRO A 711 4.71 26.30 1.88
CA PRO A 711 3.86 27.27 1.18
C PRO A 711 2.54 26.60 0.77
N CYS A 712 1.43 27.29 1.01
CA CYS A 712 0.06 26.86 0.73
C CYS A 712 -0.08 26.33 -0.71
N ARG A 713 -0.21 25.01 -0.89
CA ARG A 713 -0.25 24.35 -2.22
C ARG A 713 -1.57 24.50 -2.97
N LEU A 714 -2.64 24.98 -2.33
CA LEU A 714 -3.84 25.42 -3.04
C LEU A 714 -3.48 26.44 -4.14
N THR A 715 -2.47 27.29 -3.88
CA THR A 715 -1.94 28.23 -4.88
C THR A 715 -1.16 27.55 -6.01
N GLN A 716 -0.58 26.37 -5.78
CA GLN A 716 0.14 25.59 -6.79
C GLN A 716 -0.82 24.87 -7.76
N TYR A 717 -1.99 24.46 -7.26
CA TYR A 717 -3.00 23.73 -8.04
C TYR A 717 -4.37 24.43 -7.95
N PRO A 718 -4.60 25.51 -8.72
CA PRO A 718 -5.82 26.31 -8.63
C PRO A 718 -7.13 25.53 -8.87
N PHE A 719 -7.07 24.42 -9.61
CA PHE A 719 -8.24 23.57 -9.87
C PHE A 719 -8.78 22.87 -8.62
N LEU A 720 -8.03 22.82 -7.52
CA LEU A 720 -8.50 22.28 -6.24
C LEU A 720 -9.58 23.19 -5.62
N GLU A 721 -9.42 24.52 -5.71
CA GLU A 721 -10.40 25.48 -5.24
C GLU A 721 -11.69 25.42 -6.08
N GLU A 722 -11.55 25.18 -7.39
CA GLU A 722 -12.69 25.00 -8.29
C GLU A 722 -13.58 23.81 -7.91
N LEU A 723 -13.00 22.77 -7.29
CA LEU A 723 -13.70 21.60 -6.75
C LEU A 723 -14.19 21.81 -5.31
N GLY A 724 -14.01 23.01 -4.74
CA GLY A 724 -14.40 23.34 -3.38
C GLY A 724 -13.60 22.60 -2.30
N LEU A 725 -12.38 22.18 -2.63
CA LEU A 725 -11.46 21.56 -1.68
C LEU A 725 -10.67 22.62 -0.90
N MET A 726 -10.39 22.29 0.35
CA MET A 726 -9.63 23.12 1.29
C MET A 726 -8.37 22.37 1.74
N GLU A 727 -7.53 23.00 2.55
CA GLU A 727 -6.34 22.36 3.12
C GLU A 727 -6.69 21.18 4.03
N GLU A 728 -7.76 21.31 4.82
CA GLU A 728 -8.40 20.22 5.56
C GLU A 728 -9.89 20.15 5.18
N ASN A 729 -10.36 18.97 4.82
CA ASN A 729 -11.73 18.73 4.35
C ASN A 729 -12.48 17.80 5.30
N HIS A 730 -13.80 17.96 5.41
CA HIS A 730 -14.64 16.98 6.09
C HIS A 730 -14.85 15.75 5.21
N GLY A 731 -14.64 14.57 5.78
CA GLY A 731 -14.76 13.28 5.09
C GLY A 731 -16.11 12.60 5.27
N VAL A 732 -17.06 13.20 5.98
CA VAL A 732 -18.41 12.65 6.19
C VAL A 732 -19.45 13.64 5.69
N TYR A 733 -20.43 13.13 4.94
CA TYR A 733 -21.57 13.89 4.43
C TYR A 733 -22.86 13.08 4.56
N ASN A 734 -23.90 13.70 5.12
CA ASN A 734 -25.27 13.16 5.16
C ASN A 734 -26.33 14.26 4.88
N GLY A 735 -25.98 15.28 4.08
CA GLY A 735 -26.70 16.56 4.00
C GLY A 735 -26.02 17.69 4.77
N GLN A 736 -25.10 17.34 5.68
CA GLN A 736 -24.16 18.27 6.29
C GLN A 736 -22.76 17.66 6.26
N TRP A 737 -21.74 18.52 6.16
CA TRP A 737 -20.34 18.11 6.18
C TRP A 737 -19.80 18.06 7.62
N PHE A 738 -19.23 16.92 8.03
CA PHE A 738 -18.62 16.72 9.35
C PHE A 738 -17.56 15.60 9.32
N GLY A 739 -17.00 15.27 10.47
CA GLY A 739 -16.08 14.14 10.65
C GLY A 739 -15.37 14.26 11.98
N SER A 740 -15.33 13.18 12.76
CA SER A 740 -14.72 13.11 14.09
C SER A 740 -13.76 11.93 14.26
N GLY A 741 -13.38 11.28 13.15
CA GLY A 741 -12.33 10.27 13.10
C GLY A 741 -10.94 10.86 12.86
N ASP A 742 -10.01 9.97 12.49
CA ASP A 742 -8.62 10.29 12.18
C ASP A 742 -8.51 11.22 10.96
N VAL A 743 -7.42 11.98 10.89
CA VAL A 743 -7.12 12.82 9.72
C VAL A 743 -6.24 12.03 8.75
N PHE A 744 -6.77 11.75 7.56
CA PHE A 744 -6.02 11.17 6.47
C PHE A 744 -5.34 12.27 5.65
N THR A 745 -4.05 12.10 5.39
CA THR A 745 -3.32 12.99 4.48
C THR A 745 -3.27 12.34 3.11
N SER A 746 -3.84 13.01 2.11
CA SER A 746 -3.76 12.57 0.73
C SER A 746 -2.41 13.01 0.14
N VAL A 747 -1.73 12.10 -0.54
CA VAL A 747 -0.34 12.25 -0.99
C VAL A 747 -0.25 11.96 -2.47
N SER A 748 0.47 12.80 -3.21
CA SER A 748 0.68 12.55 -4.64
C SER A 748 1.70 11.42 -4.86
N PRO A 749 1.38 10.40 -5.68
CA PRO A 749 2.31 9.31 -5.99
C PRO A 749 3.50 9.73 -6.84
N VAL A 750 3.43 10.92 -7.44
CA VAL A 750 4.46 11.48 -8.33
C VAL A 750 5.71 11.87 -7.57
N ASN A 751 5.57 12.31 -6.31
CA ASN A 751 6.66 12.91 -5.54
C ASN A 751 6.58 12.64 -4.02
N GLY A 752 5.56 11.91 -3.56
CA GLY A 752 5.36 11.62 -2.13
C GLY A 752 4.95 12.84 -1.29
N GLN A 753 4.53 13.93 -1.92
CA GLN A 753 4.17 15.17 -1.23
C GLN A 753 2.68 15.22 -0.89
N SER A 754 2.35 15.77 0.29
CA SER A 754 0.96 16.01 0.70
C SER A 754 0.25 16.98 -0.24
N ILE A 755 -0.98 16.63 -0.63
CA ILE A 755 -1.89 17.47 -1.43
C ILE A 755 -2.75 18.31 -0.48
N ALA A 756 -3.57 17.63 0.33
CA ALA A 756 -4.44 18.19 1.37
C ALA A 756 -4.87 17.05 2.33
N SER A 757 -5.58 17.37 3.40
CA SER A 757 -6.06 16.40 4.38
C SER A 757 -7.58 16.27 4.40
N VAL A 758 -8.05 15.12 4.91
CA VAL A 758 -9.47 14.81 5.10
C VAL A 758 -9.68 14.27 6.52
N ARG A 759 -10.54 14.91 7.28
CA ARG A 759 -11.00 14.43 8.59
C ARG A 759 -12.06 13.35 8.39
N SER A 760 -11.68 12.11 8.64
CA SER A 760 -12.52 10.93 8.43
C SER A 760 -13.68 10.84 9.44
N GLY A 761 -14.59 9.90 9.22
CA GLY A 761 -15.61 9.47 10.16
C GLY A 761 -15.16 8.27 10.99
N ASN A 762 -15.70 8.19 12.21
CA ASN A 762 -15.61 7.00 13.06
C ASN A 762 -16.97 6.26 13.08
N LYS A 763 -17.07 5.21 13.89
CA LYS A 763 -18.32 4.43 14.02
C LYS A 763 -19.53 5.26 14.49
N ALA A 764 -19.33 6.28 15.31
CA ALA A 764 -20.43 7.13 15.77
C ALA A 764 -20.94 8.04 14.64
N ASP A 765 -20.03 8.54 13.80
CA ASP A 765 -20.42 9.30 12.60
C ASP A 765 -21.16 8.42 11.59
N TYR A 766 -20.72 7.17 11.39
CA TYR A 766 -21.46 6.19 10.58
C TYR A 766 -22.92 6.06 11.03
N GLN A 767 -23.18 5.93 12.33
CA GLN A 767 -24.54 5.82 12.86
C GLN A 767 -25.40 7.07 12.57
N LYS A 768 -24.80 8.27 12.63
CA LYS A 768 -25.50 9.53 12.27
C LYS A 768 -25.84 9.56 10.78
N VAL A 769 -24.96 9.05 9.92
CA VAL A 769 -25.22 8.94 8.49
C VAL A 769 -26.40 8.02 8.23
N VAL A 770 -26.39 6.80 8.79
CA VAL A 770 -27.48 5.83 8.62
C VAL A 770 -28.81 6.38 9.12
N SER A 771 -28.83 7.02 10.30
CA SER A 771 -30.06 7.64 10.82
C SER A 771 -30.63 8.71 9.87
N ALA A 772 -29.79 9.55 9.27
CA ALA A 772 -30.24 10.56 8.32
C ALA A 772 -30.73 9.95 7.01
N MET A 773 -30.15 8.82 6.59
CA MET A 773 -30.59 8.07 5.42
C MET A 773 -31.96 7.41 5.66
N ASP A 774 -32.20 6.87 6.85
CA ASP A 774 -33.51 6.33 7.26
C ASP A 774 -34.60 7.41 7.13
N ASP A 775 -34.32 8.63 7.58
CA ASP A 775 -35.24 9.77 7.51
C ASP A 775 -35.52 10.21 6.07
N ALA A 776 -34.50 10.24 5.20
CA ALA A 776 -34.63 10.70 3.81
C ALA A 776 -35.29 9.67 2.88
N LYS A 777 -35.24 8.38 3.24
CA LYS A 777 -35.62 7.28 2.36
C LYS A 777 -37.09 7.29 1.90
N PRO A 778 -38.09 7.49 2.78
CA PRO A 778 -39.50 7.43 2.36
C PRO A 778 -39.83 8.45 1.26
N GLU A 779 -39.31 9.67 1.38
CA GLU A 779 -39.49 10.73 0.38
C GLU A 779 -38.87 10.30 -0.96
N TRP A 780 -37.61 9.88 -0.96
CA TRP A 780 -36.90 9.50 -2.18
C TRP A 780 -37.53 8.29 -2.89
N CYS A 781 -37.93 7.26 -2.14
CA CYS A 781 -38.61 6.09 -2.70
C CYS A 781 -39.97 6.44 -3.32
N SER A 782 -40.66 7.44 -2.79
CA SER A 782 -41.96 7.90 -3.29
C SER A 782 -41.86 8.73 -4.58
N LEU A 783 -40.70 9.33 -4.83
CA LEU A 783 -40.44 10.14 -6.03
C LEU A 783 -40.47 9.26 -7.28
N PRO A 784 -41.25 9.56 -8.34
CA PRO A 784 -41.29 8.75 -9.55
C PRO A 784 -39.91 8.54 -10.20
N ALA A 785 -39.65 7.33 -10.73
CA ALA A 785 -38.35 7.00 -11.32
C ALA A 785 -37.87 8.02 -12.38
N PRO A 786 -38.70 8.50 -13.32
CA PRO A 786 -38.25 9.53 -14.27
C PRO A 786 -37.86 10.86 -13.64
N GLN A 787 -38.43 11.23 -12.49
CA GLN A 787 -38.03 12.43 -11.76
C GLN A 787 -36.69 12.22 -11.05
N ARG A 788 -36.43 11.02 -10.51
CA ARG A 788 -35.08 10.64 -10.05
C ARG A 788 -34.06 10.67 -11.19
N GLY A 789 -34.46 10.23 -12.39
CA GLY A 789 -33.65 10.34 -13.61
C GLY A 789 -33.28 11.78 -13.96
N GLU A 790 -34.18 12.75 -13.76
CA GLU A 790 -33.86 14.17 -13.96
C GLU A 790 -32.80 14.69 -12.97
N ILE A 791 -32.84 14.24 -11.71
CA ILE A 791 -31.77 14.57 -10.74
C ILE A 791 -30.43 13.99 -11.21
N VAL A 792 -30.40 12.73 -11.65
CA VAL A 792 -29.18 12.10 -12.18
C VAL A 792 -28.67 12.79 -13.45
N ARG A 793 -29.56 13.28 -14.32
CA ARG A 793 -29.19 14.09 -15.49
C ARG A 793 -28.44 15.36 -15.08
N GLN A 794 -28.91 16.04 -14.04
CA GLN A 794 -28.27 17.25 -13.52
C GLN A 794 -26.92 16.96 -12.87
N ILE A 795 -26.77 15.83 -12.17
CA ILE A 795 -25.47 15.33 -11.68
C ILE A 795 -24.49 15.15 -12.85
N GLY A 796 -24.93 14.49 -13.93
CA GLY A 796 -24.14 14.36 -15.16
C GLY A 796 -23.74 15.72 -15.76
N GLN A 797 -24.62 16.72 -15.69
CA GLN A 797 -24.31 18.08 -16.15
C GLN A 797 -23.26 18.77 -15.27
N GLU A 798 -23.32 18.64 -13.95
CA GLU A 798 -22.31 19.24 -13.08
C GLU A 798 -20.96 18.53 -13.18
N LEU A 799 -20.95 17.21 -13.42
CA LEU A 799 -19.73 16.49 -13.78
C LEU A 799 -19.12 17.04 -15.08
N ARG A 800 -19.93 17.35 -16.11
CA ARG A 800 -19.43 18.01 -17.34
C ARG A 800 -18.80 19.35 -17.04
N ASN A 801 -19.43 20.16 -16.19
CA ASN A 801 -18.93 21.49 -15.83
C ASN A 801 -17.57 21.42 -15.09
N LYS A 802 -17.31 20.32 -14.36
CA LYS A 802 -16.10 20.11 -13.56
C LYS A 802 -15.14 19.06 -14.12
N ARG A 803 -15.37 18.60 -15.35
CA ARG A 803 -14.70 17.42 -15.94
C ARG A 803 -13.18 17.53 -15.90
N ASP A 804 -12.65 18.65 -16.38
CA ASP A 804 -11.21 18.83 -16.53
C ASP A 804 -10.53 19.04 -15.17
N ALA A 805 -11.16 19.76 -14.24
CA ALA A 805 -10.64 19.94 -12.88
C ALA A 805 -10.61 18.62 -12.10
N LEU A 806 -11.69 17.83 -12.18
CA LEU A 806 -11.77 16.53 -11.54
C LEU A 806 -10.80 15.51 -12.18
N GLY A 807 -10.63 15.55 -13.51
CA GLY A 807 -9.62 14.74 -14.20
C GLY A 807 -8.18 15.05 -13.77
N LYS A 808 -7.85 16.33 -13.54
CA LYS A 808 -6.55 16.73 -12.96
C LYS A 808 -6.39 16.26 -11.52
N LEU A 809 -7.44 16.33 -10.70
CA LEU A 809 -7.40 15.81 -9.32
C LEU A 809 -7.14 14.30 -9.31
N ILE A 810 -7.85 13.53 -10.14
CA ILE A 810 -7.63 12.09 -10.26
C ILE A 810 -6.18 11.80 -10.68
N ALA A 811 -5.65 12.54 -11.66
CA ALA A 811 -4.26 12.37 -12.08
C ALA A 811 -3.25 12.69 -10.97
N LEU A 812 -3.50 13.76 -10.19
CA LEU A 812 -2.64 14.21 -9.09
C LEU A 812 -2.66 13.25 -7.88
N GLU A 813 -3.84 12.74 -7.52
CA GLU A 813 -4.08 11.93 -6.32
C GLU A 813 -3.92 10.42 -6.58
N MET A 814 -4.47 9.90 -7.69
CA MET A 814 -4.39 8.48 -8.04
C MET A 814 -3.06 8.14 -8.74
N GLY A 815 -2.61 9.00 -9.67
CA GLY A 815 -1.39 8.83 -10.46
C GLY A 815 -1.58 8.40 -11.92
N LYS A 816 -2.81 8.20 -12.38
CA LYS A 816 -3.08 7.93 -13.81
C LYS A 816 -2.90 9.18 -14.66
N ILE A 817 -2.56 9.00 -15.94
CA ILE A 817 -2.34 10.15 -16.84
C ILE A 817 -3.61 11.01 -16.97
N TYR A 818 -3.43 12.32 -17.16
CA TYR A 818 -4.52 13.31 -17.20
C TYR A 818 -5.67 12.92 -18.15
N VAL A 819 -5.34 12.42 -19.34
CA VAL A 819 -6.35 12.00 -20.33
C VAL A 819 -7.19 10.81 -19.85
N GLU A 820 -6.61 9.89 -19.07
CA GLU A 820 -7.37 8.80 -18.43
C GLU A 820 -8.22 9.31 -17.27
N GLY A 821 -7.73 10.30 -16.50
CA GLY A 821 -8.52 10.97 -15.47
C GLY A 821 -9.75 11.67 -16.05
N VAL A 822 -9.59 12.40 -17.16
CA VAL A 822 -10.71 13.02 -17.89
C VAL A 822 -11.64 11.97 -18.48
N GLY A 823 -11.08 10.89 -19.05
CA GLY A 823 -11.86 9.76 -19.56
C GLY A 823 -12.71 9.10 -18.48
N GLU A 824 -12.17 8.93 -17.28
CA GLU A 824 -12.92 8.37 -16.14
C GLU A 824 -14.11 9.26 -15.73
N VAL A 825 -13.94 10.58 -15.71
CA VAL A 825 -15.06 11.50 -15.45
C VAL A 825 -16.07 11.48 -16.61
N GLN A 826 -15.60 11.29 -17.84
CA GLN A 826 -16.49 11.11 -19.00
C GLN A 826 -17.35 9.86 -18.86
N GLU A 827 -16.79 8.74 -18.38
CA GLU A 827 -17.59 7.54 -18.10
C GLU A 827 -18.65 7.79 -17.01
N ALA A 828 -18.33 8.58 -15.99
CA ALA A 828 -19.30 9.00 -14.96
C ALA A 828 -20.43 9.87 -15.53
N ILE A 829 -20.12 10.74 -16.50
CA ILE A 829 -21.11 11.55 -17.22
C ILE A 829 -22.02 10.67 -18.08
N ASP A 830 -21.43 9.76 -18.83
CA ASP A 830 -22.13 8.95 -19.81
C ASP A 830 -23.07 7.92 -19.13
N ILE A 831 -22.69 7.37 -17.96
CA ILE A 831 -23.60 6.50 -17.19
C ILE A 831 -24.77 7.29 -16.59
N CYS A 832 -24.56 8.57 -16.25
CA CYS A 832 -25.65 9.42 -15.80
C CYS A 832 -26.69 9.59 -16.91
N ASP A 833 -26.26 9.87 -18.16
CA ASP A 833 -27.16 9.94 -19.31
C ASP A 833 -27.88 8.62 -19.59
N PHE A 834 -27.15 7.49 -19.55
CA PHE A 834 -27.73 6.16 -19.68
C PHE A 834 -28.82 5.91 -18.62
N ALA A 835 -28.54 6.27 -17.36
CA ALA A 835 -29.48 6.13 -16.25
C ALA A 835 -30.74 6.98 -16.44
N VAL A 836 -30.67 8.14 -17.13
CA VAL A 836 -31.88 8.92 -17.49
C VAL A 836 -32.80 8.11 -18.37
N GLY A 837 -32.29 7.49 -19.43
CA GLY A 837 -33.06 6.60 -20.30
C GLY A 837 -33.64 5.43 -19.51
N LEU A 838 -32.78 4.78 -18.71
CA LEU A 838 -33.16 3.63 -17.89
C LEU A 838 -34.26 3.96 -16.87
N SER A 839 -34.29 5.17 -16.31
CA SER A 839 -35.31 5.59 -15.35
C SER A 839 -36.75 5.49 -15.87
N ARG A 840 -36.92 5.42 -17.20
CA ARG A 840 -38.20 5.22 -17.89
C ARG A 840 -38.46 3.78 -18.31
N THR A 841 -37.50 2.89 -18.10
CA THR A 841 -37.54 1.49 -18.54
C THR A 841 -37.15 0.51 -17.44
N LEU A 842 -37.28 0.88 -16.16
CA LEU A 842 -37.22 -0.02 -15.00
C LEU A 842 -38.46 -0.94 -14.95
N ASN A 843 -38.66 -1.69 -16.02
CA ASN A 843 -39.89 -2.44 -16.29
C ASN A 843 -39.85 -3.81 -15.61
N GLY A 844 -41.02 -4.25 -15.13
CA GLY A 844 -41.30 -5.67 -14.91
C GLY A 844 -42.02 -6.26 -16.11
N SER A 845 -42.66 -7.41 -15.90
CA SER A 845 -43.38 -8.14 -16.94
C SER A 845 -44.85 -8.33 -16.57
N VAL A 846 -45.76 -8.26 -17.55
CA VAL A 846 -47.15 -8.75 -17.38
C VAL A 846 -47.18 -10.20 -17.84
N ILE A 847 -47.55 -11.11 -16.96
CA ILE A 847 -47.49 -12.56 -17.19
C ILE A 847 -48.93 -13.06 -17.34
N PRO A 848 -49.28 -13.76 -18.43
CA PRO A 848 -50.59 -14.39 -18.55
C PRO A 848 -50.80 -15.40 -17.43
N SER A 849 -51.80 -15.18 -16.58
CA SER A 849 -52.15 -16.15 -15.54
C SER A 849 -52.88 -17.34 -16.17
N GLU A 850 -52.55 -18.55 -15.72
CA GLU A 850 -53.30 -19.77 -16.06
C GLU A 850 -54.70 -19.81 -15.43
N ARG A 851 -54.95 -18.96 -14.40
CA ARG A 851 -56.19 -18.95 -13.62
C ARG A 851 -57.15 -17.92 -14.20
N PRO A 852 -58.39 -18.29 -14.58
CA PRO A 852 -59.41 -17.33 -14.98
C PRO A 852 -59.61 -16.24 -13.91
N GLY A 853 -59.86 -15.00 -14.33
CA GLY A 853 -60.10 -13.89 -13.39
C GLY A 853 -58.89 -13.44 -12.57
N HIS A 854 -57.68 -13.88 -12.92
CA HIS A 854 -56.44 -13.49 -12.26
C HIS A 854 -55.53 -12.67 -13.19
N PHE A 855 -54.93 -11.63 -12.62
CA PHE A 855 -53.89 -10.83 -13.27
C PHE A 855 -52.56 -11.13 -12.58
N MET A 856 -51.53 -11.48 -13.36
CA MET A 856 -50.19 -11.74 -12.84
C MET A 856 -49.20 -10.74 -13.43
N MET A 857 -48.35 -10.19 -12.57
CA MET A 857 -47.28 -9.27 -12.99
C MET A 857 -46.03 -9.46 -12.13
N GLU A 858 -44.89 -9.14 -12.72
CA GLU A 858 -43.64 -8.95 -12.02
C GLU A 858 -43.45 -7.45 -11.76
N ARG A 859 -43.08 -7.11 -10.52
CA ARG A 859 -42.75 -5.73 -10.12
C ARG A 859 -41.37 -5.65 -9.52
N TYR A 860 -40.66 -4.58 -9.87
CA TYR A 860 -39.42 -4.16 -9.24
C TYR A 860 -39.67 -2.94 -8.35
N ASN A 861 -39.19 -2.99 -7.12
CA ASN A 861 -39.23 -1.89 -6.17
C ASN A 861 -37.82 -1.60 -5.64
N PRO A 862 -37.54 -0.38 -5.16
CA PRO A 862 -36.30 -0.11 -4.43
C PRO A 862 -36.09 -1.12 -3.29
N LEU A 863 -34.84 -1.33 -2.92
CA LEU A 863 -34.49 -2.15 -1.77
C LEU A 863 -35.11 -1.54 -0.50
N LYS A 864 -35.51 -2.39 0.45
CA LYS A 864 -36.10 -1.93 1.72
C LYS A 864 -35.03 -1.29 2.61
N GLY A 865 -33.81 -1.81 2.59
CA GLY A 865 -32.61 -1.19 3.18
C GLY A 865 -31.82 -0.31 2.19
N HIS A 866 -30.71 0.25 2.63
CA HIS A 866 -29.85 1.13 1.85
C HIS A 866 -28.82 0.37 1.01
N VAL A 867 -28.13 1.09 0.12
CA VAL A 867 -27.01 0.58 -0.67
C VAL A 867 -25.70 1.10 -0.09
N GLY A 868 -24.82 0.20 0.35
CA GLY A 868 -23.43 0.53 0.66
C GLY A 868 -22.56 0.38 -0.57
N ILE A 869 -21.74 1.38 -0.88
CA ILE A 869 -20.80 1.38 -2.00
C ILE A 869 -19.39 1.47 -1.42
N ILE A 870 -18.53 0.51 -1.71
CA ILE A 870 -17.12 0.48 -1.30
C ILE A 870 -16.26 0.38 -2.55
N THR A 871 -15.42 1.39 -2.80
CA THR A 871 -14.65 1.49 -4.05
C THR A 871 -13.14 1.35 -3.82
N ALA A 872 -12.47 0.76 -4.82
CA ALA A 872 -11.02 0.69 -4.87
C ALA A 872 -10.37 2.04 -5.20
N PHE A 873 -9.04 2.08 -5.16
CA PHE A 873 -8.23 3.28 -5.36
C PHE A 873 -8.08 3.68 -6.84
N ASN A 874 -8.22 2.72 -7.75
CA ASN A 874 -7.74 2.84 -9.13
C ASN A 874 -8.74 3.49 -10.09
N PHE A 875 -10.04 3.43 -9.79
CA PHE A 875 -11.10 4.18 -10.49
C PHE A 875 -11.99 4.87 -9.45
N PRO A 876 -11.48 5.93 -8.79
CA PRO A 876 -12.16 6.59 -7.66
C PRO A 876 -13.44 7.36 -8.04
N CYS A 877 -13.70 7.58 -9.32
CA CYS A 877 -14.85 8.31 -9.84
C CYS A 877 -15.80 7.38 -10.63
N ALA A 878 -15.32 6.66 -11.65
CA ALA A 878 -16.21 5.90 -12.54
C ALA A 878 -17.00 4.81 -11.80
N VAL A 879 -16.33 4.01 -10.96
CA VAL A 879 -16.97 2.91 -10.21
C VAL A 879 -18.04 3.45 -9.25
N LEU A 880 -17.79 4.61 -8.62
CA LEU A 880 -18.83 5.28 -7.83
C LEU A 880 -20.05 5.56 -8.69
N PHE A 881 -19.88 6.20 -9.85
CA PHE A 881 -21.01 6.66 -10.66
C PHE A 881 -21.73 5.52 -11.38
N TRP A 882 -21.04 4.43 -11.73
CA TRP A 882 -21.70 3.20 -12.21
C TRP A 882 -22.69 2.64 -11.20
N ASN A 883 -22.35 2.68 -9.91
CA ASN A 883 -23.24 2.27 -8.84
C ASN A 883 -24.27 3.35 -8.49
N ALA A 884 -23.81 4.58 -8.29
CA ALA A 884 -24.62 5.68 -7.78
C ALA A 884 -25.74 6.05 -8.75
N ALA A 885 -25.45 6.16 -10.04
CA ALA A 885 -26.45 6.53 -11.03
C ALA A 885 -27.60 5.51 -11.06
N LEU A 886 -27.28 4.21 -11.11
CA LEU A 886 -28.26 3.12 -11.11
C LEU A 886 -29.02 3.04 -9.78
N SER A 887 -28.32 3.11 -8.65
CA SER A 887 -28.88 3.08 -7.31
C SER A 887 -29.90 4.21 -7.10
N LEU A 888 -29.55 5.43 -7.51
CA LEU A 888 -30.41 6.62 -7.43
C LEU A 888 -31.67 6.48 -8.30
N VAL A 889 -31.53 6.12 -9.58
CA VAL A 889 -32.73 5.95 -10.45
C VAL A 889 -33.60 4.78 -10.01
N CYS A 890 -33.02 3.74 -9.42
CA CYS A 890 -33.74 2.63 -8.79
C CYS A 890 -34.46 3.03 -7.49
N GLY A 891 -34.24 4.24 -6.97
CA GLY A 891 -34.94 4.80 -5.81
C GLY A 891 -34.33 4.42 -4.47
N ASN A 892 -33.05 4.06 -4.45
CA ASN A 892 -32.32 3.76 -3.23
C ASN A 892 -31.61 5.00 -2.70
N THR A 893 -31.49 5.08 -1.38
CA THR A 893 -30.50 5.91 -0.67
C THR A 893 -29.21 5.12 -0.51
N GLN A 894 -28.06 5.79 -0.55
CA GLN A 894 -26.76 5.14 -0.55
C GLN A 894 -25.72 5.81 0.35
N ILE A 895 -24.75 5.02 0.80
CA ILE A 895 -23.57 5.49 1.54
C ILE A 895 -22.30 4.99 0.85
N TRP A 896 -21.39 5.92 0.54
CA TRP A 896 -20.11 5.61 -0.09
C TRP A 896 -18.97 5.62 0.93
N LYS A 897 -18.20 4.52 0.99
CA LYS A 897 -16.92 4.42 1.69
C LYS A 897 -15.79 4.21 0.67
N PRO A 898 -15.05 5.26 0.28
CA PRO A 898 -13.94 5.14 -0.67
C PRO A 898 -12.70 4.49 -0.03
N SER A 899 -11.70 4.19 -0.87
CA SER A 899 -10.34 3.92 -0.42
C SER A 899 -9.75 5.13 0.32
N GLU A 900 -9.03 4.88 1.43
CA GLU A 900 -8.52 5.95 2.30
C GLU A 900 -7.53 6.89 1.58
N SER A 901 -6.80 6.38 0.58
CA SER A 901 -5.81 7.15 -0.18
C SER A 901 -6.41 8.07 -1.25
N LEU A 902 -7.71 7.97 -1.55
CA LEU A 902 -8.42 8.75 -2.59
C LEU A 902 -9.48 9.68 -1.97
N SER A 903 -9.22 10.14 -0.75
CA SER A 903 -10.20 10.86 0.05
C SER A 903 -10.57 12.23 -0.57
N LEU A 904 -9.67 12.92 -1.29
CA LEU A 904 -9.98 14.23 -1.89
C LEU A 904 -10.88 14.10 -3.12
N THR A 905 -10.58 13.17 -4.02
CA THR A 905 -11.45 12.84 -5.16
C THR A 905 -12.85 12.49 -4.67
N SER A 906 -12.94 11.77 -3.54
CA SER A 906 -14.21 11.38 -2.96
C SER A 906 -15.02 12.54 -2.41
N VAL A 907 -14.36 13.48 -1.73
CA VAL A 907 -14.99 14.72 -1.28
C VAL A 907 -15.47 15.55 -2.47
N ALA A 908 -14.66 15.67 -3.54
CA ALA A 908 -15.01 16.43 -4.74
C ALA A 908 -16.25 15.85 -5.46
N CYS A 909 -16.26 14.53 -5.72
CA CYS A 909 -17.43 13.85 -6.31
C CYS A 909 -18.69 14.04 -5.45
N THR A 910 -18.56 13.92 -4.13
CA THR A 910 -19.70 14.08 -3.22
C THR A 910 -20.22 15.51 -3.19
N LYS A 911 -19.35 16.54 -3.25
CA LYS A 911 -19.76 17.95 -3.37
C LYS A 911 -20.60 18.21 -4.62
N ILE A 912 -20.24 17.58 -5.75
CA ILE A 912 -20.99 17.69 -7.01
C ILE A 912 -22.39 17.09 -6.86
N ILE A 913 -22.51 15.90 -6.25
CA ILE A 913 -23.82 15.26 -6.02
C ILE A 913 -24.66 16.07 -5.01
N ALA A 914 -24.03 16.49 -3.91
CA ALA A 914 -24.66 17.27 -2.84
C ALA A 914 -25.31 18.55 -3.36
N ASP A 915 -24.57 19.34 -4.14
CA ASP A 915 -25.06 20.59 -4.70
C ASP A 915 -26.30 20.40 -5.58
N VAL A 916 -26.37 19.32 -6.38
CA VAL A 916 -27.55 19.02 -7.19
C VAL A 916 -28.75 18.61 -6.33
N LEU A 917 -28.55 17.75 -5.32
CA LEU A 917 -29.62 17.35 -4.41
C LEU A 917 -30.21 18.55 -3.64
N GLU A 918 -29.33 19.39 -3.08
CA GLU A 918 -29.71 20.56 -2.29
C GLU A 918 -30.46 21.59 -3.13
N ARG A 919 -30.02 21.88 -4.37
CA ARG A 919 -30.72 22.81 -5.28
C ARG A 919 -32.09 22.31 -5.73
N ASN A 920 -32.33 21.00 -5.70
CA ASN A 920 -33.66 20.41 -5.98
C ASN A 920 -34.51 20.23 -4.72
N GLY A 921 -34.04 20.67 -3.55
CA GLY A 921 -34.78 20.59 -2.30
C GLY A 921 -34.85 19.18 -1.69
N HIS A 922 -33.98 18.27 -2.12
CA HIS A 922 -33.90 16.92 -1.58
C HIS A 922 -32.82 16.83 -0.50
N SER A 923 -33.02 15.92 0.47
CA SER A 923 -32.02 15.67 1.52
C SER A 923 -30.72 15.10 0.93
N GLY A 924 -29.58 15.73 1.25
CA GLY A 924 -28.27 15.22 0.87
C GLY A 924 -27.95 13.82 1.41
N ALA A 925 -28.67 13.35 2.45
CA ALA A 925 -28.53 12.00 2.98
C ALA A 925 -28.85 10.90 1.95
N ILE A 926 -29.57 11.23 0.87
CA ILE A 926 -29.85 10.30 -0.24
C ILE A 926 -28.56 9.73 -0.83
N ALA A 927 -27.49 10.52 -0.89
CA ALA A 927 -26.18 10.12 -1.38
C ALA A 927 -25.10 10.56 -0.37
N SER A 928 -24.92 9.75 0.66
CA SER A 928 -24.02 10.03 1.77
C SER A 928 -22.57 9.57 1.49
N LEU A 929 -21.60 10.21 2.14
CA LEU A 929 -20.17 9.85 2.11
C LEU A 929 -19.69 9.55 3.53
N ILE A 930 -18.84 8.53 3.66
CA ILE A 930 -18.02 8.31 4.86
C ILE A 930 -16.62 7.83 4.48
N CYS A 931 -15.67 8.76 4.41
CA CYS A 931 -14.25 8.43 4.44
C CYS A 931 -13.93 7.89 5.84
N GLY A 932 -13.39 6.68 5.96
CA GLY A 932 -13.06 6.07 7.24
C GLY A 932 -12.32 4.76 7.06
N ASN A 933 -11.56 4.32 8.07
CA ASN A 933 -10.78 3.07 7.98
C ASN A 933 -11.69 1.85 7.82
N GLY A 934 -11.33 0.94 6.91
CA GLY A 934 -11.97 -0.36 6.74
C GLY A 934 -12.22 -1.15 8.03
N ALA A 935 -11.26 -1.20 8.96
CA ALA A 935 -11.37 -1.99 10.19
C ALA A 935 -12.46 -1.51 11.16
N GLU A 936 -12.87 -0.24 11.07
CA GLU A 936 -13.90 0.33 11.94
C GLU A 936 -15.18 0.62 11.15
N VAL A 937 -15.11 1.53 10.18
CA VAL A 937 -16.26 1.99 9.41
C VAL A 937 -16.67 0.94 8.38
N GLY A 938 -15.69 0.33 7.70
CA GLY A 938 -15.97 -0.75 6.75
C GLY A 938 -16.68 -1.92 7.42
N GLU A 939 -16.11 -2.45 8.52
CA GLU A 939 -16.72 -3.54 9.28
C GLU A 939 -18.09 -3.19 9.84
N ALA A 940 -18.29 -1.97 10.33
CA ALA A 940 -19.61 -1.51 10.79
C ALA A 940 -20.65 -1.55 9.66
N LEU A 941 -20.30 -1.04 8.48
CA LEU A 941 -21.15 -1.03 7.29
C LEU A 941 -21.47 -2.46 6.81
N LEU A 942 -20.47 -3.36 6.81
CA LEU A 942 -20.67 -4.75 6.39
C LEU A 942 -21.62 -5.53 7.32
N HIS A 943 -21.58 -5.29 8.62
CA HIS A 943 -22.42 -5.98 9.61
C HIS A 943 -23.82 -5.38 9.77
N ASP A 944 -24.07 -4.20 9.19
CA ASP A 944 -25.33 -3.50 9.34
C ASP A 944 -26.46 -4.12 8.48
N ARG A 945 -27.55 -4.53 9.14
CA ARG A 945 -28.72 -5.11 8.47
C ARG A 945 -29.54 -4.08 7.68
N SER A 946 -29.39 -2.78 7.98
CA SER A 946 -30.02 -1.71 7.20
C SER A 946 -29.40 -1.59 5.81
N MET A 947 -28.16 -2.05 5.61
CA MET A 947 -27.50 -2.10 4.30
C MET A 947 -27.92 -3.36 3.54
N GLU A 948 -29.01 -3.30 2.78
CA GLU A 948 -29.56 -4.47 2.08
C GLU A 948 -28.65 -4.94 0.92
N LEU A 949 -27.92 -4.02 0.29
CA LEU A 949 -26.95 -4.32 -0.76
C LEU A 949 -25.61 -3.67 -0.45
N ILE A 950 -24.53 -4.45 -0.54
CA ILE A 950 -23.15 -3.94 -0.55
C ILE A 950 -22.56 -4.13 -1.94
N SER A 951 -22.31 -3.04 -2.66
CA SER A 951 -21.42 -3.06 -3.83
C SER A 951 -19.99 -2.86 -3.36
N PHE A 952 -19.14 -3.84 -3.64
CA PHE A 952 -17.74 -3.82 -3.25
C PHE A 952 -16.84 -4.06 -4.47
N THR A 953 -15.97 -3.09 -4.71
CA THR A 953 -14.91 -3.17 -5.71
C THR A 953 -13.55 -3.16 -5.02
N GLY A 954 -12.73 -4.19 -5.24
CA GLY A 954 -11.44 -4.32 -4.55
C GLY A 954 -10.73 -5.63 -4.80
N SER A 955 -9.82 -6.01 -3.91
CA SER A 955 -9.09 -7.28 -4.05
C SER A 955 -10.00 -8.48 -3.78
N THR A 956 -9.73 -9.61 -4.44
CA THR A 956 -10.45 -10.87 -4.21
C THR A 956 -10.39 -11.33 -2.76
N GLU A 957 -9.26 -11.12 -2.08
CA GLU A 957 -9.09 -11.45 -0.66
C GLU A 957 -10.10 -10.72 0.23
N VAL A 958 -10.21 -9.39 0.09
CA VAL A 958 -11.15 -8.59 0.86
C VAL A 958 -12.59 -8.87 0.40
N GLY A 959 -12.82 -9.06 -0.90
CA GLY A 959 -14.13 -9.41 -1.45
C GLY A 959 -14.71 -10.71 -0.87
N ARG A 960 -13.88 -11.73 -0.62
CA ARG A 960 -14.34 -12.95 0.07
C ARG A 960 -14.80 -12.68 1.49
N HIS A 961 -14.06 -11.84 2.22
CA HIS A 961 -14.46 -11.43 3.57
C HIS A 961 -15.79 -10.67 3.56
N VAL A 962 -15.91 -9.68 2.68
CA VAL A 962 -17.15 -8.92 2.45
C VAL A 962 -18.32 -9.87 2.18
N ASN A 963 -18.16 -10.79 1.24
CA ASN A 963 -19.21 -11.74 0.89
C ASN A 963 -19.62 -12.63 2.07
N LYS A 964 -18.64 -13.14 2.83
CA LYS A 964 -18.87 -13.97 4.01
C LYS A 964 -19.68 -13.21 5.07
N VAL A 965 -19.29 -11.98 5.38
CA VAL A 965 -19.97 -11.15 6.38
C VAL A 965 -21.38 -10.81 5.93
N VAL A 966 -21.56 -10.30 4.72
CA VAL A 966 -22.86 -9.84 4.21
C VAL A 966 -23.82 -11.02 4.03
N SER A 967 -23.35 -12.15 3.51
CA SER A 967 -24.17 -13.37 3.36
C SER A 967 -24.63 -13.92 4.72
N SER A 968 -23.80 -13.80 5.77
CA SER A 968 -24.17 -14.28 7.12
C SER A 968 -25.42 -13.58 7.70
N ARG A 969 -25.72 -12.37 7.22
CA ARG A 969 -26.92 -11.61 7.56
C ARG A 969 -27.98 -11.59 6.44
N PHE A 970 -27.83 -12.43 5.42
CA PHE A 970 -28.68 -12.51 4.22
C PHE A 970 -28.79 -11.20 3.43
N GLY A 971 -27.75 -10.36 3.48
CA GLY A 971 -27.64 -9.19 2.59
C GLY A 971 -27.24 -9.60 1.17
N LYS A 972 -27.46 -8.70 0.21
CA LYS A 972 -27.00 -8.84 -1.17
C LYS A 972 -25.61 -8.25 -1.34
N THR A 973 -24.86 -8.79 -2.28
CA THR A 973 -23.56 -8.26 -2.69
C THR A 973 -23.52 -8.04 -4.21
N ILE A 974 -22.83 -7.00 -4.64
CA ILE A 974 -22.24 -6.88 -5.98
C ILE A 974 -20.73 -6.91 -5.74
N LEU A 975 -20.04 -7.90 -6.29
CA LEU A 975 -18.62 -8.11 -6.07
C LEU A 975 -17.88 -7.93 -7.40
N GLU A 976 -17.04 -6.90 -7.46
CA GLU A 976 -16.17 -6.58 -8.60
C GLU A 976 -14.71 -6.67 -8.17
N LEU A 977 -14.11 -7.85 -8.35
CA LEU A 977 -12.85 -8.21 -7.71
C LEU A 977 -11.66 -8.26 -8.69
N GLY A 978 -10.60 -9.00 -8.32
CA GLY A 978 -9.34 -9.05 -9.05
C GLY A 978 -9.46 -9.65 -10.46
N GLY A 979 -8.53 -9.25 -11.33
CA GLY A 979 -8.45 -9.70 -12.72
C GLY A 979 -7.04 -10.17 -13.10
N ASN A 980 -6.94 -11.34 -13.73
CA ASN A 980 -5.71 -11.86 -14.33
C ASN A 980 -5.87 -12.07 -15.83
N ASN A 981 -6.17 -10.95 -16.51
CA ASN A 981 -6.71 -10.92 -17.86
C ASN A 981 -5.67 -11.39 -18.88
N ALA A 982 -6.15 -12.15 -19.86
CA ALA A 982 -5.33 -12.67 -20.94
C ALA A 982 -5.73 -12.14 -22.31
N MET A 983 -4.73 -12.08 -23.20
CA MET A 983 -4.91 -11.83 -24.63
C MET A 983 -4.22 -12.95 -25.40
N ILE A 984 -4.96 -13.57 -26.32
CA ILE A 984 -4.47 -14.59 -27.24
C ILE A 984 -4.32 -13.94 -28.62
N VAL A 985 -3.14 -14.01 -29.20
CA VAL A 985 -2.87 -13.55 -30.56
C VAL A 985 -2.57 -14.76 -31.43
N ASP A 986 -3.51 -15.09 -32.31
CA ASP A 986 -3.40 -16.22 -33.24
C ASP A 986 -2.54 -15.84 -34.47
N LYS A 987 -2.07 -16.84 -35.21
CA LYS A 987 -1.17 -16.66 -36.37
C LYS A 987 -1.75 -15.84 -37.51
N ASP A 988 -3.08 -15.75 -37.61
CA ASP A 988 -3.80 -15.00 -38.64
C ASP A 988 -4.23 -13.60 -38.19
N ALA A 989 -3.87 -13.20 -36.97
CA ALA A 989 -4.18 -11.90 -36.39
C ALA A 989 -3.58 -10.74 -37.21
N ASP A 990 -4.22 -9.58 -37.12
CA ASP A 990 -3.56 -8.32 -37.49
C ASP A 990 -2.52 -7.95 -36.42
N LEU A 991 -1.24 -8.18 -36.72
CA LEU A 991 -0.15 -8.01 -35.76
C LEU A 991 0.07 -6.55 -35.34
N GLU A 992 -0.19 -5.58 -36.22
CA GLU A 992 -0.06 -4.15 -35.89
C GLU A 992 -1.13 -3.73 -34.88
N MET A 993 -2.38 -4.15 -35.13
CA MET A 993 -3.49 -3.89 -34.22
C MET A 993 -3.27 -4.59 -32.87
N ALA A 994 -2.88 -5.87 -32.89
CA ALA A 994 -2.60 -6.64 -31.69
C ALA A 994 -1.45 -6.04 -30.86
N LEU A 995 -0.38 -5.56 -31.50
CA LEU A 995 0.76 -4.93 -30.83
C LEU A 995 0.34 -3.65 -30.10
N ARG A 996 -0.42 -2.78 -30.75
CA ARG A 996 -0.92 -1.54 -30.13
C ARG A 996 -1.87 -1.83 -28.97
N ALA A 997 -2.78 -2.79 -29.15
CA ALA A 997 -3.71 -3.22 -28.11
C ALA A 997 -2.98 -3.81 -26.90
N THR A 998 -1.94 -4.62 -27.14
CA THR A 998 -1.09 -5.22 -26.10
C THR A 998 -0.39 -4.13 -25.29
N LEU A 999 0.29 -3.20 -25.97
CA LEU A 999 1.02 -2.10 -25.33
C LEU A 999 0.10 -1.26 -24.43
N PHE A 1000 -1.03 -0.80 -24.96
CA PHE A 1000 -1.97 0.03 -24.20
C PHE A 1000 -2.58 -0.73 -23.02
N SER A 1001 -2.98 -2.00 -23.21
CA SER A 1001 -3.68 -2.75 -22.17
C SER A 1001 -2.75 -3.21 -21.04
N ALA A 1002 -1.47 -3.41 -21.32
CA ALA A 1002 -0.49 -3.82 -20.31
C ALA A 1002 0.13 -2.63 -19.56
N VAL A 1003 0.37 -1.51 -20.24
CA VAL A 1003 1.06 -0.34 -19.64
C VAL A 1003 0.10 0.76 -19.18
N GLY A 1004 -1.09 0.84 -19.77
CA GLY A 1004 -2.12 1.82 -19.39
C GLY A 1004 -2.37 1.83 -17.89
N THR A 1005 -2.49 3.03 -17.31
CA THR A 1005 -2.62 3.24 -15.85
C THR A 1005 -1.51 2.57 -15.02
N ALA A 1006 -0.30 2.41 -15.58
CA ALA A 1006 0.81 1.67 -14.98
C ALA A 1006 0.43 0.23 -14.55
N GLY A 1007 -0.43 -0.45 -15.32
CA GLY A 1007 -0.87 -1.83 -15.03
C GLY A 1007 -1.84 -1.98 -13.84
N GLN A 1008 -2.42 -0.86 -13.37
CA GLN A 1008 -3.30 -0.79 -12.21
C GLN A 1008 -4.79 -0.72 -12.59
N ARG A 1009 -5.19 -1.29 -13.74
CA ARG A 1009 -6.60 -1.57 -14.04
C ARG A 1009 -6.93 -2.98 -13.59
N CYS A 1010 -8.14 -3.21 -13.12
CA CYS A 1010 -8.66 -4.58 -12.94
C CYS A 1010 -8.65 -5.33 -14.29
N THR A 1011 -8.84 -4.61 -15.40
CA THR A 1011 -8.80 -5.11 -16.79
C THR A 1011 -7.42 -5.01 -17.47
N SER A 1012 -6.34 -4.72 -16.74
CA SER A 1012 -4.99 -4.66 -17.33
C SER A 1012 -4.60 -6.03 -17.89
N LEU A 1013 -3.95 -6.03 -19.06
CA LEU A 1013 -3.41 -7.25 -19.65
C LEU A 1013 -2.21 -7.73 -18.83
N ARG A 1014 -2.31 -8.94 -18.28
CA ARG A 1014 -1.23 -9.55 -17.48
C ARG A 1014 -0.60 -10.75 -18.19
N ARG A 1015 -1.38 -11.51 -18.97
CA ARG A 1015 -0.94 -12.72 -19.68
C ARG A 1015 -1.14 -12.57 -21.18
N LEU A 1016 -0.06 -12.57 -21.95
CA LEU A 1016 -0.10 -12.50 -23.41
C LEU A 1016 0.30 -13.87 -23.97
N PHE A 1017 -0.63 -14.55 -24.63
CA PHE A 1017 -0.39 -15.79 -25.34
C PHE A 1017 -0.19 -15.49 -26.83
N LEU A 1018 0.98 -15.86 -27.37
CA LEU A 1018 1.32 -15.69 -28.78
C LEU A 1018 1.45 -17.06 -29.44
N HIS A 1019 0.86 -17.21 -30.63
CA HIS A 1019 1.02 -18.42 -31.41
C HIS A 1019 2.49 -18.61 -31.79
N GLU A 1020 2.99 -19.85 -31.75
CA GLU A 1020 4.42 -20.17 -31.97
C GLU A 1020 5.01 -19.53 -33.24
N ASP A 1021 4.25 -19.53 -34.34
CA ASP A 1021 4.63 -18.95 -35.64
C ASP A 1021 4.93 -17.44 -35.61
N ILE A 1022 4.33 -16.67 -34.69
CA ILE A 1022 4.47 -15.20 -34.64
C ILE A 1022 5.19 -14.70 -33.39
N HIS A 1023 5.40 -15.57 -32.39
CA HIS A 1023 5.83 -15.17 -31.06
C HIS A 1023 7.11 -14.34 -31.07
N ASP A 1024 8.17 -14.83 -31.72
CA ASP A 1024 9.50 -14.21 -31.61
C ASP A 1024 9.54 -12.83 -32.31
N GLU A 1025 8.92 -12.70 -33.49
CA GLU A 1025 8.80 -11.42 -34.20
C GLU A 1025 7.96 -10.41 -33.41
N PHE A 1026 6.79 -10.83 -32.94
CA PHE A 1026 5.87 -9.97 -32.20
C PHE A 1026 6.51 -9.46 -30.91
N LEU A 1027 7.15 -10.37 -30.16
CA LEU A 1027 7.78 -10.05 -28.88
C LEU A 1027 8.98 -9.09 -29.06
N GLN A 1028 9.77 -9.26 -30.12
CA GLN A 1028 10.85 -8.32 -30.44
C GLN A 1028 10.30 -6.91 -30.68
N ARG A 1029 9.25 -6.77 -31.50
CA ARG A 1029 8.61 -5.47 -31.79
C ARG A 1029 7.98 -4.86 -30.53
N LEU A 1030 7.37 -5.67 -29.68
CA LEU A 1030 6.78 -5.23 -28.42
C LEU A 1030 7.85 -4.70 -27.45
N VAL A 1031 8.99 -5.39 -27.31
CA VAL A 1031 10.12 -4.92 -26.49
C VAL A 1031 10.65 -3.57 -26.99
N SER A 1032 10.79 -3.40 -28.31
CA SER A 1032 11.20 -2.12 -28.89
C SER A 1032 10.18 -1.00 -28.62
N ALA A 1033 8.87 -1.30 -28.65
CA ALA A 1033 7.84 -0.33 -28.30
C ALA A 1033 7.91 0.09 -26.82
N TYR A 1034 8.15 -0.86 -25.91
CA TYR A 1034 8.27 -0.61 -24.47
C TYR A 1034 9.43 0.35 -24.11
N GLN A 1035 10.54 0.28 -24.84
CA GLN A 1035 11.70 1.15 -24.62
C GLN A 1035 11.43 2.62 -24.95
N ASN A 1036 10.39 2.91 -25.72
CA ASN A 1036 10.04 4.26 -26.16
C ASN A 1036 8.89 4.90 -25.33
N ILE A 1037 8.40 4.22 -24.31
CA ILE A 1037 7.30 4.72 -23.47
C ILE A 1037 7.79 5.92 -22.65
N LYS A 1038 7.08 7.04 -22.77
CA LYS A 1038 7.33 8.24 -21.96
C LYS A 1038 6.70 8.08 -20.59
N ILE A 1039 7.56 7.92 -19.58
CA ILE A 1039 7.19 7.79 -18.16
C ILE A 1039 7.46 9.13 -17.48
N GLY A 1040 6.50 9.63 -16.69
CA GLY A 1040 6.67 10.91 -16.01
C GLY A 1040 5.44 11.39 -15.25
N ASP A 1041 5.42 12.68 -14.93
CA ASP A 1041 4.30 13.32 -14.25
C ASP A 1041 3.00 13.16 -15.08
N PRO A 1042 1.94 12.55 -14.53
CA PRO A 1042 0.69 12.31 -15.23
C PRO A 1042 -0.03 13.58 -15.70
N LEU A 1043 0.29 14.76 -15.15
CA LEU A 1043 -0.27 16.05 -15.57
C LEU A 1043 0.44 16.66 -16.79
N VAL A 1044 1.57 16.10 -17.21
CA VAL A 1044 2.35 16.61 -18.35
C VAL A 1044 1.88 15.96 -19.66
N ASP A 1045 1.62 16.80 -20.66
CA ASP A 1045 1.18 16.35 -21.99
C ASP A 1045 2.20 15.42 -22.65
N GLY A 1046 1.71 14.34 -23.24
CA GLY A 1046 2.51 13.34 -23.96
C GLY A 1046 3.18 12.30 -23.07
N ILE A 1047 2.99 12.33 -21.74
CA ILE A 1047 3.31 11.22 -20.85
C ILE A 1047 2.28 10.10 -21.06
N LEU A 1048 2.77 8.85 -21.15
CA LEU A 1048 1.95 7.67 -21.43
C LEU A 1048 1.87 6.70 -20.24
N CYS A 1049 2.75 6.86 -19.24
CA CYS A 1049 2.74 6.04 -18.04
C CYS A 1049 3.08 6.89 -16.82
N GLY A 1050 2.17 6.91 -15.84
CA GLY A 1050 2.37 7.54 -14.54
C GLY A 1050 3.05 6.61 -13.52
N PRO A 1051 3.10 7.01 -12.24
CA PRO A 1051 3.62 6.18 -11.15
C PRO A 1051 2.62 5.08 -10.72
N LEU A 1052 3.12 4.10 -9.96
CA LEU A 1052 2.26 3.28 -9.12
C LEU A 1052 1.64 4.12 -8.00
N HIS A 1053 0.49 3.70 -7.48
CA HIS A 1053 -0.29 4.54 -6.58
C HIS A 1053 0.37 4.78 -5.20
N ASN A 1054 1.12 3.81 -4.67
CA ASN A 1054 1.79 3.97 -3.36
C ASN A 1054 3.09 3.16 -3.28
N THR A 1055 3.86 3.38 -2.20
CA THR A 1055 5.14 2.70 -1.97
C THR A 1055 4.97 1.19 -1.80
N GLN A 1056 3.86 0.74 -1.20
CA GLN A 1056 3.55 -0.69 -1.04
C GLN A 1056 3.34 -1.38 -2.40
N ALA A 1057 2.76 -0.69 -3.39
CA ALA A 1057 2.63 -1.20 -4.76
C ALA A 1057 4.01 -1.35 -5.42
N VAL A 1058 4.94 -0.42 -5.18
CA VAL A 1058 6.34 -0.54 -5.64
C VAL A 1058 7.03 -1.73 -5.00
N GLU A 1059 6.85 -1.94 -3.70
CA GLU A 1059 7.39 -3.11 -2.98
C GLU A 1059 6.83 -4.42 -3.56
N LYS A 1060 5.51 -4.53 -3.73
CA LYS A 1060 4.87 -5.69 -4.36
C LYS A 1060 5.36 -5.95 -5.78
N TYR A 1061 5.61 -4.89 -6.55
CA TYR A 1061 6.21 -5.00 -7.87
C TYR A 1061 7.62 -5.61 -7.78
N LEU A 1062 8.49 -5.09 -6.90
CA LEU A 1062 9.86 -5.60 -6.74
C LEU A 1062 9.89 -7.04 -6.21
N ASP A 1063 9.03 -7.37 -5.24
CA ASP A 1063 8.86 -8.73 -4.72
C ASP A 1063 8.38 -9.68 -5.82
N GLY A 1064 7.46 -9.21 -6.67
CA GLY A 1064 7.00 -9.92 -7.86
C GLY A 1064 8.14 -10.21 -8.84
N ILE A 1065 8.96 -9.21 -9.15
CA ILE A 1065 10.15 -9.36 -10.00
C ILE A 1065 11.13 -10.38 -9.43
N ASP A 1066 11.37 -10.37 -8.12
CA ASP A 1066 12.27 -11.34 -7.50
C ASP A 1066 11.68 -12.76 -7.44
N SER A 1067 10.36 -12.89 -7.26
CA SER A 1067 9.66 -14.17 -7.39
C SER A 1067 9.77 -14.74 -8.80
N ILE A 1068 9.57 -13.91 -9.82
CA ILE A 1068 9.70 -14.26 -11.23
C ILE A 1068 11.09 -14.84 -11.54
N LYS A 1069 12.16 -14.18 -11.08
CA LYS A 1069 13.53 -14.68 -11.26
C LYS A 1069 13.74 -16.04 -10.59
N LYS A 1070 13.20 -16.23 -9.37
CA LYS A 1070 13.30 -17.50 -8.63
C LYS A 1070 12.56 -18.65 -9.33
N GLN A 1071 11.48 -18.35 -10.05
CA GLN A 1071 10.71 -19.32 -10.83
C GLN A 1071 11.23 -19.49 -12.27
N GLY A 1072 12.45 -19.01 -12.58
CA GLY A 1072 13.09 -19.18 -13.88
C GLY A 1072 12.61 -18.22 -14.98
N GLY A 1073 11.82 -17.20 -14.63
CA GLY A 1073 11.37 -16.18 -15.57
C GLY A 1073 12.51 -15.28 -16.05
N LYS A 1074 12.57 -15.06 -17.37
CA LYS A 1074 13.51 -14.15 -18.04
C LYS A 1074 12.85 -12.79 -18.26
N ILE A 1075 13.39 -11.76 -17.62
CA ILE A 1075 12.99 -10.37 -17.85
C ILE A 1075 13.58 -9.90 -19.18
N LEU A 1076 12.72 -9.49 -20.12
CA LEU A 1076 13.11 -9.05 -21.47
C LEU A 1076 13.34 -7.54 -21.53
N THR A 1077 12.59 -6.78 -20.75
CA THR A 1077 12.76 -5.33 -20.54
C THR A 1077 12.14 -4.94 -19.20
N GLY A 1078 12.59 -3.84 -18.62
CA GLY A 1078 12.12 -3.31 -17.33
C GLY A 1078 12.67 -4.06 -16.10
N GLY A 1079 11.84 -4.21 -15.08
CA GLY A 1079 12.14 -4.96 -13.87
C GLY A 1079 12.77 -4.13 -12.74
N LYS A 1080 12.80 -2.80 -12.84
CA LYS A 1080 13.43 -1.93 -11.84
C LYS A 1080 12.51 -0.78 -11.39
N LYS A 1081 12.80 -0.24 -10.21
CA LYS A 1081 12.29 1.06 -9.76
C LYS A 1081 13.06 2.18 -10.47
N ILE A 1082 12.37 3.21 -10.93
CA ILE A 1082 12.97 4.40 -11.53
C ILE A 1082 13.49 5.31 -10.39
N LYS A 1083 14.70 5.84 -10.53
CA LYS A 1083 15.31 6.72 -9.50
C LYS A 1083 14.52 8.03 -9.37
N GLY A 1084 14.20 8.43 -8.14
CA GLY A 1084 13.48 9.67 -7.82
C GLY A 1084 12.58 9.51 -6.60
N ASP A 1085 11.87 10.58 -6.26
CA ASP A 1085 10.98 10.64 -5.08
C ASP A 1085 9.59 10.02 -5.33
N GLY A 1086 9.22 9.78 -6.59
CA GLY A 1086 7.94 9.18 -6.97
C GLY A 1086 7.92 7.65 -6.98
N ASN A 1087 6.71 7.10 -7.06
CA ASN A 1087 6.44 5.66 -7.09
C ASN A 1087 6.58 5.06 -8.50
N PHE A 1088 7.61 5.47 -9.25
CA PHE A 1088 7.80 5.07 -10.64
C PHE A 1088 8.54 3.73 -10.77
N VAL A 1089 8.04 2.87 -11.65
CA VAL A 1089 8.66 1.60 -12.02
C VAL A 1089 8.70 1.44 -13.54
N GLU A 1090 9.64 0.63 -14.03
CA GLU A 1090 9.72 0.32 -15.46
C GLU A 1090 8.64 -0.71 -15.85
N PRO A 1091 7.80 -0.46 -16.87
CA PRO A 1091 6.93 -1.49 -17.42
C PRO A 1091 7.75 -2.70 -17.87
N THR A 1092 7.32 -3.89 -17.46
CA THR A 1092 8.14 -5.10 -17.53
C THR A 1092 7.49 -6.15 -18.42
N ILE A 1093 8.30 -6.75 -19.30
CA ILE A 1093 7.92 -7.95 -20.06
C ILE A 1093 8.76 -9.12 -19.59
N VAL A 1094 8.10 -10.24 -19.32
CA VAL A 1094 8.70 -11.46 -18.80
C VAL A 1094 8.35 -12.62 -19.70
N SER A 1095 9.35 -13.43 -20.06
CA SER A 1095 9.12 -14.76 -20.63
C SER A 1095 9.29 -15.79 -19.50
N ILE A 1096 8.25 -16.59 -19.26
CA ILE A 1096 8.19 -17.60 -18.19
C ILE A 1096 7.29 -18.76 -18.63
N ALA A 1097 7.40 -19.91 -17.98
CA ALA A 1097 6.46 -21.02 -18.19
C ALA A 1097 5.05 -20.63 -17.72
N ASP A 1098 4.01 -21.10 -18.42
CA ASP A 1098 2.62 -20.72 -18.16
C ASP A 1098 2.05 -21.34 -16.87
N ASP A 1099 2.61 -22.45 -16.41
CA ASP A 1099 2.27 -23.14 -15.16
C ASP A 1099 2.98 -22.58 -13.92
N ALA A 1100 3.86 -21.58 -14.09
CA ALA A 1100 4.54 -20.92 -12.97
C ALA A 1100 3.52 -20.27 -12.03
N GLU A 1101 3.64 -20.53 -10.73
CA GLU A 1101 2.68 -20.08 -9.71
C GLU A 1101 2.45 -18.56 -9.74
N ILE A 1102 3.48 -17.78 -10.08
CA ILE A 1102 3.38 -16.32 -10.16
C ILE A 1102 2.48 -15.84 -11.31
N VAL A 1103 2.38 -16.61 -12.41
CA VAL A 1103 1.52 -16.30 -13.57
C VAL A 1103 0.04 -16.43 -13.20
N GLN A 1104 -0.28 -17.28 -12.21
CA GLN A 1104 -1.63 -17.50 -11.72
C GLN A 1104 -2.09 -16.41 -10.74
N LYS A 1105 -1.16 -15.58 -10.24
CA LYS A 1105 -1.42 -14.54 -9.24
C LYS A 1105 -1.62 -13.17 -9.89
N GLU A 1106 -2.54 -12.39 -9.33
CA GLU A 1106 -2.65 -10.97 -9.67
C GLU A 1106 -1.56 -10.18 -8.96
N ILE A 1107 -0.68 -9.54 -9.73
CA ILE A 1107 0.21 -8.47 -9.26
C ILE A 1107 -0.28 -7.18 -9.89
N PHE A 1108 -0.72 -6.23 -9.06
CA PHE A 1108 -1.33 -4.98 -9.49
C PHE A 1108 -0.29 -3.93 -9.89
N ALA A 1109 0.51 -4.27 -10.91
CA ALA A 1109 1.65 -3.50 -11.42
C ALA A 1109 1.87 -3.81 -12.92
N PRO A 1110 2.72 -3.05 -13.66
CA PRO A 1110 2.88 -3.22 -15.11
C PRO A 1110 3.85 -4.36 -15.44
N ILE A 1111 3.44 -5.59 -15.12
CA ILE A 1111 4.17 -6.82 -15.44
C ILE A 1111 3.35 -7.62 -16.45
N LEU A 1112 3.92 -7.89 -17.62
CA LEU A 1112 3.32 -8.68 -18.69
C LEU A 1112 4.07 -10.00 -18.86
N TYR A 1113 3.37 -11.12 -18.66
CA TYR A 1113 3.88 -12.46 -18.94
C TYR A 1113 3.62 -12.81 -20.42
N ALA A 1114 4.68 -12.98 -21.22
CA ALA A 1114 4.61 -13.41 -22.60
C ALA A 1114 4.82 -14.94 -22.68
N LEU A 1115 3.81 -15.63 -23.21
CA LEU A 1115 3.64 -17.08 -23.19
C LEU A 1115 3.44 -17.60 -24.63
N LYS A 1116 3.89 -18.82 -24.91
CA LYS A 1116 3.69 -19.50 -26.21
C LYS A 1116 2.49 -20.45 -26.15
N PHE A 1117 1.81 -20.61 -27.28
CA PHE A 1117 0.82 -21.68 -27.48
C PHE A 1117 0.87 -22.19 -28.93
N LYS A 1118 0.29 -23.37 -29.16
CA LYS A 1118 0.25 -23.99 -30.49
C LYS A 1118 -1.16 -24.16 -31.05
N THR A 1119 -2.13 -24.48 -30.21
CA THR A 1119 -3.52 -24.66 -30.65
C THR A 1119 -4.46 -23.73 -29.90
N LEU A 1120 -5.55 -23.31 -30.54
CA LEU A 1120 -6.55 -22.46 -29.89
C LEU A 1120 -7.18 -23.14 -28.67
N ASP A 1121 -7.39 -24.47 -28.72
CA ASP A 1121 -7.90 -25.24 -27.58
C ASP A 1121 -6.99 -25.13 -26.35
N GLU A 1122 -5.69 -25.33 -26.54
CA GLU A 1122 -4.67 -25.14 -25.49
C GLU A 1122 -4.70 -23.70 -24.95
N ALA A 1123 -4.82 -22.70 -25.81
CA ALA A 1123 -4.84 -21.30 -25.39
C ALA A 1123 -6.10 -20.96 -24.57
N ILE A 1124 -7.26 -21.52 -24.93
CA ILE A 1124 -8.51 -21.40 -24.17
C ILE A 1124 -8.36 -22.05 -22.80
N GLU A 1125 -7.82 -23.27 -22.74
CA GLU A 1125 -7.57 -23.97 -21.48
C GLU A 1125 -6.68 -23.14 -20.55
N LYS A 1126 -5.58 -22.58 -21.07
CA LYS A 1126 -4.67 -21.71 -20.30
C LYS A 1126 -5.30 -20.36 -19.92
N ASN A 1127 -6.17 -19.78 -20.75
CA ASN A 1127 -6.94 -18.60 -20.38
C ASN A 1127 -7.80 -18.87 -19.15
N ASN A 1128 -8.53 -19.99 -19.16
CA ASN A 1128 -9.51 -20.39 -18.16
C ASN A 1128 -8.88 -20.97 -16.88
N ALA A 1129 -7.62 -21.43 -16.92
CA ALA A 1129 -6.92 -22.08 -15.82
C ALA A 1129 -6.71 -21.20 -14.57
N VAL A 1130 -6.75 -19.86 -14.71
CA VAL A 1130 -6.62 -18.94 -13.56
C VAL A 1130 -7.93 -18.85 -12.78
N PRO A 1131 -7.87 -18.61 -11.46
CA PRO A 1131 -9.07 -18.44 -10.64
C PRO A 1131 -9.91 -17.19 -11.00
N GLN A 1132 -9.29 -16.12 -11.51
CA GLN A 1132 -9.98 -14.89 -11.91
C GLN A 1132 -10.72 -15.05 -13.24
N GLY A 1133 -11.81 -14.31 -13.45
CA GLY A 1133 -12.67 -14.43 -14.64
C GLY A 1133 -13.23 -13.09 -15.12
N LEU A 1134 -12.43 -12.01 -15.06
CA LEU A 1134 -12.88 -10.67 -15.44
C LEU A 1134 -12.95 -10.48 -16.96
N SER A 1135 -11.79 -10.31 -17.62
CA SER A 1135 -11.72 -10.03 -19.04
C SER A 1135 -10.73 -10.92 -19.78
N SER A 1136 -11.03 -11.15 -21.06
CA SER A 1136 -10.23 -11.97 -21.96
C SER A 1136 -10.33 -11.44 -23.39
N SER A 1137 -9.32 -11.67 -24.24
CA SER A 1137 -9.32 -11.19 -25.62
C SER A 1137 -8.70 -12.19 -26.59
N LEU A 1138 -9.31 -12.35 -27.77
CA LEU A 1138 -8.75 -13.11 -28.88
C LEU A 1138 -8.55 -12.21 -30.11
N PHE A 1139 -7.33 -12.20 -30.65
CA PHE A 1139 -6.99 -11.57 -31.92
C PHE A 1139 -6.86 -12.65 -32.99
N THR A 1140 -7.74 -12.62 -33.99
CA THR A 1140 -7.80 -13.58 -35.10
C THR A 1140 -8.68 -13.03 -36.24
N LYS A 1141 -8.52 -13.57 -37.45
CA LYS A 1141 -9.43 -13.34 -38.58
C LYS A 1141 -10.32 -14.57 -38.85
N ASN A 1142 -10.09 -15.68 -38.14
CA ASN A 1142 -10.80 -16.93 -38.30
C ASN A 1142 -12.19 -16.86 -37.64
N GLN A 1143 -13.24 -16.92 -38.44
CA GLN A 1143 -14.63 -16.86 -37.95
C GLN A 1143 -15.01 -18.03 -37.04
N SER A 1144 -14.54 -19.24 -37.34
CA SER A 1144 -14.81 -20.41 -36.50
C SER A 1144 -14.15 -20.26 -35.12
N ALA A 1145 -12.95 -19.67 -35.06
CA ALA A 1145 -12.28 -19.36 -33.80
C ALA A 1145 -13.06 -18.34 -32.97
N ILE A 1146 -13.62 -17.31 -33.62
CA ILE A 1146 -14.45 -16.29 -32.97
C ILE A 1146 -15.67 -16.93 -32.29
N PHE A 1147 -16.46 -17.71 -33.03
CA PHE A 1147 -17.67 -18.35 -32.46
C PHE A 1147 -17.35 -19.39 -31.39
N LYS A 1148 -16.20 -20.08 -31.50
CA LYS A 1148 -15.71 -20.98 -30.46
C LYS A 1148 -15.35 -20.20 -29.19
N TRP A 1149 -14.62 -19.10 -29.33
CA TRP A 1149 -14.18 -18.25 -28.23
C TRP A 1149 -15.33 -17.60 -27.44
N THR A 1150 -16.39 -17.17 -28.12
CA THR A 1150 -17.59 -16.60 -27.50
C THR A 1150 -18.63 -17.66 -27.10
N GLY A 1151 -18.37 -18.93 -27.41
CA GLY A 1151 -19.28 -20.04 -27.19
C GLY A 1151 -19.08 -20.76 -25.85
N PRO A 1152 -19.83 -21.83 -25.59
CA PRO A 1152 -19.79 -22.56 -24.31
C PRO A 1152 -18.47 -23.29 -24.03
N LEU A 1153 -17.63 -23.49 -25.04
CA LEU A 1153 -16.29 -24.10 -24.94
C LEU A 1153 -15.17 -23.06 -25.11
N GLY A 1154 -15.52 -21.78 -24.98
CA GLY A 1154 -14.63 -20.64 -25.16
C GLY A 1154 -14.11 -20.07 -23.84
N SER A 1155 -13.97 -18.74 -23.81
CA SER A 1155 -13.57 -18.02 -22.60
C SER A 1155 -14.62 -18.14 -21.49
N ASP A 1156 -14.17 -18.28 -20.25
CA ASP A 1156 -15.00 -18.31 -19.05
C ASP A 1156 -15.09 -16.96 -18.31
N CYS A 1157 -14.62 -15.89 -18.94
CA CYS A 1157 -14.63 -14.54 -18.39
C CYS A 1157 -15.97 -13.83 -18.58
N GLY A 1158 -16.27 -12.83 -17.73
CA GLY A 1158 -17.46 -12.00 -17.90
C GLY A 1158 -17.38 -11.05 -19.09
N ILE A 1159 -16.17 -10.61 -19.47
CA ILE A 1159 -15.88 -9.81 -20.66
C ILE A 1159 -15.08 -10.66 -21.66
N VAL A 1160 -15.65 -10.87 -22.84
CA VAL A 1160 -15.10 -11.74 -23.89
C VAL A 1160 -14.93 -10.94 -25.17
N ASN A 1161 -13.70 -10.51 -25.44
CA ASN A 1161 -13.38 -9.58 -26.51
C ASN A 1161 -12.78 -10.26 -27.75
N ILE A 1162 -13.04 -9.69 -28.92
CA ILE A 1162 -12.44 -10.06 -30.21
C ILE A 1162 -11.78 -8.83 -30.82
N ASN A 1163 -10.50 -8.94 -31.19
CA ASN A 1163 -9.75 -7.89 -31.90
C ASN A 1163 -9.71 -6.52 -31.17
N ILE A 1164 -9.88 -6.53 -29.85
CA ILE A 1164 -9.73 -5.40 -28.93
C ILE A 1164 -9.09 -5.90 -27.64
N GLY A 1165 -8.37 -5.03 -26.92
CA GLY A 1165 -7.72 -5.39 -25.66
C GLY A 1165 -8.69 -5.71 -24.52
N PRO A 1166 -8.21 -6.30 -23.41
CA PRO A 1166 -9.06 -6.64 -22.26
C PRO A 1166 -9.63 -5.43 -21.53
N SER A 1167 -9.07 -4.23 -21.73
CA SER A 1167 -9.69 -2.99 -21.21
C SER A 1167 -10.82 -2.44 -22.08
N GLY A 1168 -11.15 -3.09 -23.21
CA GLY A 1168 -12.27 -2.70 -24.07
C GLY A 1168 -13.60 -3.06 -23.42
N ALA A 1169 -14.24 -2.11 -22.76
CA ALA A 1169 -15.58 -2.19 -22.22
C ALA A 1169 -16.26 -0.81 -22.35
N GLU A 1170 -17.59 -0.80 -22.37
CA GLU A 1170 -18.38 0.43 -22.51
C GLU A 1170 -19.70 0.32 -21.73
N ILE A 1171 -20.31 1.48 -21.47
CA ILE A 1171 -21.46 1.63 -20.56
C ILE A 1171 -22.70 0.83 -20.98
N GLY A 1172 -22.90 0.58 -22.28
CA GLY A 1172 -24.07 -0.17 -22.75
C GLY A 1172 -24.09 -1.64 -22.28
N GLY A 1173 -22.93 -2.22 -22.00
CA GLY A 1173 -22.78 -3.60 -21.53
C GLY A 1173 -22.79 -3.72 -20.01
N ALA A 1174 -23.17 -4.90 -19.50
CA ALA A 1174 -22.96 -5.24 -18.10
C ALA A 1174 -21.46 -5.50 -17.86
N PHE A 1175 -20.79 -4.62 -17.13
CA PHE A 1175 -19.40 -4.78 -16.75
C PHE A 1175 -19.31 -5.71 -15.55
N GLY A 1176 -18.36 -6.65 -15.55
CA GLY A 1176 -18.02 -7.48 -14.39
C GLY A 1176 -17.53 -8.85 -14.78
N GLY A 1177 -17.14 -9.66 -13.79
CA GLY A 1177 -16.48 -10.94 -14.03
C GLY A 1177 -17.11 -12.14 -13.34
N GLU A 1178 -16.65 -13.32 -13.74
CA GLU A 1178 -17.04 -14.63 -13.21
C GLU A 1178 -15.99 -15.17 -12.23
N LYS A 1179 -16.22 -16.38 -11.72
CA LYS A 1179 -15.28 -17.11 -10.84
C LYS A 1179 -14.89 -16.27 -9.62
N GLU A 1180 -13.58 -16.13 -9.33
CA GLU A 1180 -13.10 -15.34 -8.20
C GLU A 1180 -13.16 -13.82 -8.41
N THR A 1181 -13.61 -13.36 -9.58
CA THR A 1181 -13.94 -11.95 -9.80
C THR A 1181 -15.28 -11.56 -9.16
N GLY A 1182 -16.12 -12.55 -8.79
CA GLY A 1182 -17.20 -12.36 -7.82
C GLY A 1182 -18.63 -12.46 -8.36
N GLY A 1183 -18.85 -12.40 -9.67
CA GLY A 1183 -20.16 -12.55 -10.30
C GLY A 1183 -21.05 -11.31 -10.30
N GLY A 1184 -20.59 -10.20 -9.71
CA GLY A 1184 -21.28 -8.91 -9.77
C GLY A 1184 -21.37 -8.39 -11.21
N ARG A 1185 -22.33 -7.47 -11.45
CA ARG A 1185 -22.37 -6.67 -12.67
C ARG A 1185 -22.71 -5.21 -12.38
N GLU A 1186 -22.10 -4.31 -13.14
CA GLU A 1186 -22.29 -2.86 -13.07
C GLU A 1186 -22.69 -2.29 -14.44
N SER A 1187 -23.18 -1.05 -14.45
CA SER A 1187 -23.46 -0.27 -15.67
C SER A 1187 -24.67 -0.74 -16.50
N GLY A 1188 -24.46 -1.33 -17.68
CA GLY A 1188 -25.51 -1.52 -18.68
C GLY A 1188 -26.36 -2.80 -18.53
N SER A 1189 -27.00 -3.18 -19.64
CA SER A 1189 -27.95 -4.31 -19.71
C SER A 1189 -29.02 -4.24 -18.60
N ASP A 1190 -29.20 -5.31 -17.83
CA ASP A 1190 -30.14 -5.41 -16.72
C ASP A 1190 -29.46 -5.43 -15.34
N ALA A 1191 -28.23 -4.90 -15.24
CA ALA A 1191 -27.49 -4.77 -13.98
C ALA A 1191 -28.29 -4.04 -12.89
N TRP A 1192 -29.16 -3.10 -13.29
CA TRP A 1192 -30.09 -2.37 -12.43
C TRP A 1192 -30.97 -3.26 -11.54
N LYS A 1193 -31.28 -4.49 -12.00
CA LYS A 1193 -32.11 -5.43 -11.23
C LYS A 1193 -31.48 -5.82 -9.89
N GLN A 1194 -30.15 -5.76 -9.77
CA GLN A 1194 -29.43 -6.02 -8.51
C GLN A 1194 -29.71 -4.95 -7.44
N TYR A 1195 -29.97 -3.72 -7.88
CA TYR A 1195 -30.31 -2.57 -7.02
C TYR A 1195 -31.81 -2.50 -6.69
N MET A 1196 -32.59 -3.51 -7.06
CA MET A 1196 -34.03 -3.57 -6.79
C MET A 1196 -34.41 -4.95 -6.22
N ARG A 1197 -35.62 -5.04 -5.68
CA ARG A 1197 -36.23 -6.31 -5.28
C ARG A 1197 -37.40 -6.64 -6.21
N ARG A 1198 -37.40 -7.88 -6.69
CA ARG A 1198 -38.44 -8.43 -7.54
C ARG A 1198 -39.58 -9.01 -6.71
N SER A 1199 -40.80 -8.84 -7.19
CA SER A 1199 -42.00 -9.44 -6.60
C SER A 1199 -42.93 -9.93 -7.71
N THR A 1200 -43.37 -11.18 -7.63
CA THR A 1200 -44.43 -11.72 -8.51
C THR A 1200 -45.76 -11.53 -7.81
N CYS A 1201 -46.61 -10.67 -8.37
CA CYS A 1201 -47.91 -10.31 -7.84
C CYS A 1201 -49.00 -11.06 -8.59
N THR A 1202 -49.85 -11.80 -7.88
CA THR A 1202 -51.07 -12.39 -8.42
C THR A 1202 -52.26 -11.68 -7.81
N ILE A 1203 -53.12 -11.10 -8.64
CA ILE A 1203 -54.30 -10.35 -8.24
C ILE A 1203 -55.52 -11.11 -8.75
N ASN A 1204 -56.28 -11.72 -7.85
CA ASN A 1204 -57.62 -12.21 -8.17
C ASN A 1204 -58.56 -10.99 -8.23
N TYR A 1205 -59.10 -10.70 -9.40
CA TYR A 1205 -60.11 -9.65 -9.59
C TYR A 1205 -61.51 -10.23 -9.82
N SER A 1206 -61.66 -11.54 -9.71
CA SER A 1206 -62.95 -12.23 -9.73
C SER A 1206 -63.55 -12.37 -8.32
N LYS A 1207 -64.81 -12.81 -8.26
CA LYS A 1207 -65.44 -13.26 -7.00
C LYS A 1207 -65.23 -14.76 -6.75
N GLU A 1208 -64.56 -15.45 -7.67
CA GLU A 1208 -64.34 -16.88 -7.61
C GLU A 1208 -63.02 -17.17 -6.88
N LEU A 1209 -63.09 -18.10 -5.93
CA LEU A 1209 -61.93 -18.69 -5.28
C LEU A 1209 -62.05 -20.20 -5.50
N PRO A 1210 -61.57 -20.73 -6.64
CA PRO A 1210 -61.56 -22.18 -6.83
C PRO A 1210 -60.69 -22.77 -5.73
N LEU A 1211 -61.31 -23.53 -4.84
CA LEU A 1211 -60.65 -24.18 -3.73
C LEU A 1211 -59.77 -25.29 -4.34
N ALA A 1212 -58.46 -25.15 -4.19
CA ALA A 1212 -57.57 -26.27 -4.47
C ALA A 1212 -57.98 -27.45 -3.58
N GLN A 1213 -58.00 -28.66 -4.15
CA GLN A 1213 -58.29 -29.94 -3.47
C GLN A 1213 -59.77 -30.27 -3.18
N GLY A 1214 -60.75 -29.55 -3.75
CA GLY A 1214 -62.16 -29.98 -3.66
C GLY A 1214 -62.77 -29.94 -2.25
N ILE A 1215 -62.16 -29.18 -1.34
CA ILE A 1215 -62.68 -28.92 0.00
C ILE A 1215 -63.83 -27.89 -0.14
N ASP A 1216 -64.99 -28.17 0.46
CA ASP A 1216 -66.14 -27.25 0.56
C ASP A 1216 -66.17 -26.64 1.97
N PHE A 1217 -66.33 -25.32 2.06
CA PHE A 1217 -66.44 -24.57 3.33
C PHE A 1217 -67.86 -24.03 3.57
N ASN A 1218 -68.82 -24.37 2.72
CA ASN A 1218 -70.23 -24.02 2.95
C ASN A 1218 -70.89 -24.87 4.04
#